data_AF-A0A445HCL2-F1
#
_entry.id   AF-A0A445HCL2-F1
#
_cell.length_a   1.000
_cell.length_b   1.000
_cell.length_c   1.000
_cell.angle_alpha   90.00
_cell.angle_beta   90.00
_cell.angle_gamma   90.00
#
_symmetry.space_group_name_H-M   'P 1'
#
loop_
_entity.id
_entity.type
_entity.pdbx_description
1 polymer ?
#
loop_
_entity_poly.entity_id
_entity_poly.type
_entity_poly.pdbx_seq_one_letter_code
_entity_poly.pdbx_strand_id
1 'polypeptide(L)'
;MQQAEEHLDVLTKTGLKTGVSKPRGDVHRDGDYHRAVHVWIFAESTRELLLQRRASCKDSWPDLWDISSAGHISAGDSSLTSARRELEEELGITLPKDAFELIFVFLQECVINDGKYINNEYNDVYLVTTLDPIPLEAFALQETEVSAVKYISYEEYKRLLAKEDSGYVPYDVNGQYGQLFDIIEKRYKENTVARSLTLQKQISRYAPISLSAELTGLTDSDKEALVFVVKAANVMDEIFYLQAWYSNPSLRDWLKEHADTSEFNKLKWSYYQINKSPWSSLDEDEAFLSTADSAIRLLSKATRIVKDWKGLEYRAAFPLLKPAGANFYPPDMDKMEFELWKDSLEKHEQKEATGFFSVIKRHSEFILDSHLSDNKTGSHDLYIVPYSEEYKSLLAKASDLLHKAGDISDSPGLKRLLHSKADAFLSNDYYDSDIAWMELDSKLDVTIGPYETYEDKLFGYKATFEAYIGIRDDEATAQLKLFGDNLLLLEQNLPMDSAYKSEDVNAAPIRVIQLLYNAGDVKGPQTLAFNLPNDERIVKDRGSSMVMLKNVSEAKFKHILLPIAAACVANDQQEHVDFESFFTHTICHECCHGIGPHTITLPNGQKSTVRLELQEFYSALEEAKADIVGLWALRFLISQDLLSESLLKSMYVSFLAGCFRSVRFGLEEAHGAEKQK
;
A
#
# COMPACT_ATOMS: atom_id res chain seq x y z
N MET A 1 -4.17 -0.39 48.11
CA MET A 1 -4.75 -1.14 46.98
C MET A 1 -3.71 -2.16 46.57
N GLN A 2 -4.10 -3.43 46.41
CA GLN A 2 -3.21 -4.46 45.90
C GLN A 2 -2.99 -4.15 44.41
N GLN A 3 -1.75 -3.95 43.98
CA GLN A 3 -1.40 -3.70 42.58
C GLN A 3 -1.92 -4.89 41.77
N ALA A 4 -2.69 -4.66 40.70
CA ALA A 4 -3.18 -5.74 39.86
C ALA A 4 -1.96 -6.52 39.32
N GLU A 5 -2.04 -7.84 39.32
CA GLU A 5 -0.95 -8.70 38.86
C GLU A 5 -0.82 -8.58 37.33
N GLU A 6 0.27 -7.97 36.87
CA GLU A 6 0.57 -7.78 35.44
C GLU A 6 0.68 -9.14 34.74
N HIS A 7 -0.06 -9.32 33.64
CA HIS A 7 -0.03 -10.52 32.81
C HIS A 7 0.62 -10.20 31.47
N LEU A 8 1.39 -11.14 30.94
CA LEU A 8 2.09 -11.03 29.65
C LEU A 8 1.65 -12.16 28.72
N ASP A 9 1.60 -11.88 27.42
CA ASP A 9 1.35 -12.90 26.40
C ASP A 9 2.60 -13.78 26.20
N VAL A 10 2.39 -15.09 26.19
CA VAL A 10 3.43 -16.08 25.93
C VAL A 10 3.59 -16.27 24.42
N LEU A 11 4.84 -16.24 23.98
CA LEU A 11 5.23 -16.41 22.60
C LEU A 11 5.91 -17.76 22.38
N THR A 12 5.96 -18.17 21.11
CA THR A 12 6.88 -19.20 20.66
C THR A 12 8.31 -18.66 20.65
N LYS A 13 9.28 -19.57 20.56
CA LYS A 13 10.70 -19.22 20.33
C LYS A 13 10.96 -18.45 19.03
N THR A 14 9.98 -18.37 18.12
CA THR A 14 10.06 -17.57 16.90
C THR A 14 9.35 -16.21 17.03
N GLY A 15 8.86 -15.88 18.23
CA GLY A 15 8.20 -14.59 18.53
C GLY A 15 6.73 -14.50 18.12
N LEU A 16 6.09 -15.63 17.80
CA LEU A 16 4.67 -15.71 17.45
C LEU A 16 3.80 -15.88 18.71
N LYS A 17 2.64 -15.24 18.76
CA LYS A 17 1.69 -15.38 19.88
C LYS A 17 1.20 -16.84 19.99
N THR A 18 1.14 -17.37 21.21
CA THR A 18 0.60 -18.72 21.48
C THR A 18 -0.88 -18.73 21.82
N GLY A 19 -1.47 -17.56 22.12
CA GLY A 19 -2.83 -17.42 22.66
C GLY A 19 -2.94 -17.67 24.16
N VAL A 20 -1.81 -17.89 24.86
CA VAL A 20 -1.75 -18.06 26.31
C VAL A 20 -1.14 -16.83 26.96
N SER A 21 -1.67 -16.38 28.09
CA SER A 21 -1.08 -15.34 28.94
C SER A 21 -0.80 -15.87 30.35
N LYS A 22 0.21 -15.30 31.02
CA LYS A 22 0.65 -15.69 32.38
C LYS A 22 1.00 -14.46 33.20
N PRO A 23 0.93 -14.52 34.55
CA PRO A 23 1.51 -13.50 35.41
C PRO A 23 2.99 -13.26 35.07
N ARG A 24 3.44 -12.00 35.10
CA ARG A 24 4.83 -11.62 34.79
C ARG A 24 5.86 -12.45 35.58
N GLY A 25 5.59 -12.70 36.87
CA GLY A 25 6.49 -13.50 37.70
C GLY A 25 6.65 -14.94 37.23
N ASP A 26 5.57 -15.53 36.69
CA ASP A 26 5.57 -16.90 36.17
C ASP A 26 6.31 -17.00 34.83
N VAL A 27 6.12 -16.01 33.95
CA VAL A 27 6.84 -15.92 32.66
C VAL A 27 8.35 -15.94 32.87
N HIS A 28 8.85 -15.11 33.80
CA HIS A 28 10.28 -15.02 34.09
C HIS A 28 10.84 -16.22 34.85
N ARG A 29 10.02 -16.88 35.67
CA ARG A 29 10.40 -18.12 36.36
C ARG A 29 10.52 -19.27 35.37
N ASP A 30 9.55 -19.40 34.47
CA ASP A 30 9.45 -20.50 33.51
C ASP A 30 10.36 -20.29 32.28
N GLY A 31 10.81 -19.05 32.05
CA GLY A 31 11.61 -18.67 30.87
C GLY A 31 10.76 -18.61 29.60
N ASP A 32 9.49 -18.26 29.73
CA ASP A 32 8.61 -18.11 28.58
C ASP A 32 9.02 -16.90 27.73
N TYR A 33 8.94 -17.06 26.41
CA TYR A 33 9.18 -15.95 25.49
C TYR A 33 8.05 -14.93 25.61
N HIS A 34 8.38 -13.66 25.70
CA HIS A 34 7.41 -12.56 25.85
C HIS A 34 7.92 -11.29 25.16
N ARG A 35 7.14 -10.20 25.18
CA ARG A 35 7.52 -8.93 24.52
C ARG A 35 7.66 -7.76 25.48
N ALA A 36 8.54 -6.83 25.12
CA ALA A 36 8.66 -5.50 25.69
C ALA A 36 8.89 -4.47 24.59
N VAL A 37 8.72 -3.21 24.96
CA VAL A 37 8.95 -2.05 24.11
C VAL A 37 10.12 -1.24 24.64
N HIS A 38 10.92 -0.72 23.72
CA HIS A 38 12.02 0.18 24.02
C HIS A 38 11.85 1.46 23.21
N VAL A 39 11.68 2.59 23.89
CA VAL A 39 11.52 3.90 23.25
C VAL A 39 12.80 4.70 23.42
N TRP A 40 13.31 5.20 22.29
CA TRP A 40 14.40 6.16 22.23
C TRP A 40 13.89 7.52 21.81
N ILE A 41 14.26 8.58 22.53
CA ILE A 41 14.11 9.97 22.09
C ILE A 41 15.46 10.47 21.59
N PHE A 42 15.49 10.89 20.33
CA PHE A 42 16.64 11.50 19.68
C PHE A 42 16.33 12.96 19.33
N ALA A 43 17.13 13.89 19.86
CA ALA A 43 17.06 15.32 19.53
C ALA A 43 17.94 15.62 18.31
N GLU A 44 17.31 15.96 17.19
CA GLU A 44 17.93 16.16 15.89
C GLU A 44 18.96 17.31 15.89
N SER A 45 18.63 18.45 16.50
CA SER A 45 19.47 19.65 16.46
C SER A 45 20.78 19.50 17.23
N THR A 46 20.80 18.74 18.32
CA THR A 46 22.00 18.49 19.13
C THR A 46 22.65 17.13 18.86
N ARG A 47 21.96 16.24 18.14
CA ARG A 47 22.35 14.83 17.91
C ARG A 47 22.54 14.07 19.22
N GLU A 48 21.62 14.26 20.15
CA GLU A 48 21.66 13.64 21.48
C GLU A 48 20.52 12.65 21.69
N LEU A 49 20.78 11.61 22.47
CA LEU A 49 19.79 10.69 22.98
C LEU A 49 19.38 11.12 24.39
N LEU A 50 18.09 11.03 24.69
CA LEU A 50 17.59 11.14 26.06
C LEU A 50 17.81 9.80 26.78
N LEU A 51 18.48 9.83 27.93
CA LEU A 51 18.59 8.69 28.83
C LEU A 51 17.82 8.93 30.11
N GLN A 52 17.27 7.87 30.68
CA GLN A 52 16.69 7.88 32.01
C GLN A 52 17.63 7.23 33.02
N ARG A 53 17.60 7.67 34.27
CA ARG A 53 18.29 6.99 35.37
C ARG A 53 17.28 6.17 36.15
N ARG A 54 17.44 4.85 36.13
CA ARG A 54 16.54 3.91 36.81
C ARG A 54 16.46 4.21 38.30
N ALA A 55 15.27 4.09 38.89
CA ALA A 55 15.09 4.30 40.31
C ALA A 55 15.85 3.26 41.15
N SER A 56 16.35 3.67 42.32
CA SER A 56 17.11 2.78 43.23
C SER A 56 16.33 1.56 43.73
N CYS A 57 14.99 1.58 43.62
CA CYS A 57 14.10 0.49 44.03
C CYS A 57 13.84 -0.56 42.94
N LYS A 58 14.44 -0.42 41.74
CA LYS A 58 14.26 -1.40 40.65
C LYS A 58 15.02 -2.69 40.94
N ASP A 59 14.39 -3.82 40.61
CA ASP A 59 14.98 -5.16 40.77
C ASP A 59 16.16 -5.42 39.82
N SER A 60 16.22 -4.70 38.69
CA SER A 60 17.28 -4.79 37.70
C SER A 60 17.92 -3.43 37.44
N TRP A 61 19.25 -3.42 37.48
CA TRP A 61 20.11 -2.27 37.16
C TRP A 61 19.76 -0.96 37.90
N PRO A 62 19.57 -0.97 39.23
CA PRO A 62 19.23 0.24 39.98
C PRO A 62 20.32 1.32 39.84
N ASP A 63 19.91 2.59 39.79
CA ASP A 63 20.76 3.78 39.67
C ASP A 63 21.61 3.91 38.38
N LEU A 64 21.47 2.97 37.42
CA LEU A 64 22.15 3.06 36.13
C LEU A 64 21.38 3.92 35.11
N TRP A 65 22.13 4.51 34.18
CA TRP A 65 21.56 5.19 33.01
C TRP A 65 21.13 4.19 31.95
N ASP A 66 19.92 4.38 31.45
CA ASP A 66 19.19 3.46 30.60
C ASP A 66 18.50 4.23 29.45
N ILE A 67 17.88 3.48 28.54
CA ILE A 67 17.09 3.95 27.40
C ILE A 67 15.97 4.92 27.83
N SER A 68 15.42 5.70 26.89
CA SER A 68 14.51 6.80 27.27
C SER A 68 13.28 6.31 28.02
N SER A 69 12.64 5.24 27.55
CA SER A 69 11.54 4.58 28.26
C SER A 69 11.43 3.10 27.85
N ALA A 70 11.00 2.23 28.77
CA ALA A 70 10.92 0.79 28.54
C ALA A 70 9.91 0.08 29.43
N GLY A 71 9.20 -0.89 28.88
CA GLY A 71 8.31 -1.74 29.68
C GLY A 71 7.78 -2.93 28.92
N HIS A 72 7.16 -3.88 29.65
CA HIS A 72 6.59 -5.06 29.02
C HIS A 72 5.30 -4.71 28.28
N ILE A 73 4.99 -5.50 27.24
CA ILE A 73 3.68 -5.45 26.60
C ILE A 73 2.73 -6.30 27.45
N SER A 74 1.73 -5.65 28.06
CA SER A 74 0.68 -6.34 28.80
C SER A 74 -0.11 -7.27 27.89
N ALA A 75 -0.66 -8.34 28.44
CA ALA A 75 -1.42 -9.33 27.69
C ALA A 75 -2.59 -8.68 26.93
N GLY A 76 -2.65 -8.90 25.62
CA GLY A 76 -3.64 -8.28 24.73
C GLY A 76 -3.31 -6.86 24.26
N ASP A 77 -2.31 -6.19 24.84
CA ASP A 77 -1.89 -4.87 24.37
C ASP A 77 -1.07 -4.94 23.07
N SER A 78 -1.10 -3.82 22.37
CA SER A 78 -0.35 -3.59 21.16
C SER A 78 1.05 -3.03 21.51
N SER A 79 2.03 -3.28 20.63
CA SER A 79 3.39 -2.76 20.82
C SER A 79 3.41 -1.23 20.83
N LEU A 80 2.73 -0.60 19.86
CA LEU A 80 2.70 0.86 19.79
C LEU A 80 1.91 1.49 20.94
N THR A 81 0.81 0.87 21.36
CA THR A 81 0.04 1.29 22.53
C THR A 81 0.89 1.24 23.79
N SER A 82 1.63 0.14 24.00
CA SER A 82 2.54 0.00 25.14
C SER A 82 3.65 1.06 25.09
N ALA A 83 4.28 1.29 23.92
CA ALA A 83 5.31 2.32 23.77
C ALA A 83 4.81 3.74 24.12
N ARG A 84 3.56 4.08 23.75
CA ARG A 84 2.93 5.35 24.12
C ARG A 84 2.66 5.43 25.62
N ARG A 85 2.13 4.35 26.21
CA ARG A 85 1.81 4.27 27.64
C ARG A 85 3.05 4.38 28.51
N GLU A 86 4.08 3.58 28.25
CA GLU A 86 5.34 3.60 29.02
C GLU A 86 5.99 4.98 28.97
N LEU A 87 6.00 5.62 27.79
CA LEU A 87 6.57 6.97 27.64
C LEU A 87 5.77 8.03 28.45
N GLU A 88 4.45 7.89 28.52
CA GLU A 88 3.60 8.76 29.32
C GLU A 88 3.78 8.50 30.83
N GLU A 89 3.80 7.24 31.26
CA GLU A 89 3.93 6.84 32.65
C GLU A 89 5.30 7.22 33.23
N GLU A 90 6.38 6.86 32.54
CA GLU A 90 7.74 7.06 33.04
C GLU A 90 8.21 8.52 32.94
N LEU A 91 7.90 9.19 31.82
CA LEU A 91 8.44 10.51 31.50
C LEU A 91 7.40 11.64 31.45
N GLY A 92 6.10 11.33 31.42
CA GLY A 92 5.04 12.32 31.29
C GLY A 92 4.92 12.93 29.89
N ILE A 93 5.28 12.16 28.85
CA ILE A 93 5.25 12.64 27.46
C ILE A 93 4.14 11.93 26.68
N THR A 94 3.16 12.69 26.21
CA THR A 94 2.08 12.20 25.37
C THR A 94 2.34 12.57 23.92
N LEU A 95 2.56 11.56 23.08
CA LEU A 95 2.78 11.72 21.64
C LEU A 95 1.76 10.89 20.82
N PRO A 96 1.38 11.38 19.64
CA PRO A 96 0.53 10.63 18.71
C PRO A 96 1.32 9.48 18.07
N LYS A 97 0.61 8.53 17.47
CA LYS A 97 1.20 7.34 16.86
C LYS A 97 2.24 7.65 15.77
N ASP A 98 2.12 8.76 15.04
CA ASP A 98 3.11 9.18 14.04
C ASP A 98 4.39 9.79 14.62
N ALA A 99 4.55 9.87 15.93
CA ALA A 99 5.86 10.20 16.50
C ALA A 99 6.79 8.98 16.59
N PHE A 100 6.25 7.76 16.52
CA PHE A 100 6.96 6.53 16.86
C PHE A 100 7.32 5.73 15.61
N GLU A 101 8.61 5.60 15.33
CA GLU A 101 9.11 4.73 14.27
C GLU A 101 9.58 3.40 14.85
N LEU A 102 8.95 2.28 14.49
CA LEU A 102 9.51 0.96 14.80
C LEU A 102 10.73 0.73 13.91
N ILE A 103 11.93 0.72 14.51
CA ILE A 103 13.19 0.64 13.76
C ILE A 103 13.73 -0.78 13.63
N PHE A 104 13.54 -1.63 14.65
CA PHE A 104 13.86 -3.06 14.60
C PHE A 104 13.24 -3.81 15.79
N VAL A 105 13.20 -5.14 15.67
CA VAL A 105 12.80 -6.07 16.73
C VAL A 105 13.94 -7.05 16.95
N PHE A 106 14.28 -7.34 18.21
CA PHE A 106 15.31 -8.33 18.51
C PHE A 106 14.99 -9.15 19.77
N LEU A 107 15.48 -10.39 19.81
CA LEU A 107 15.37 -11.25 20.98
C LEU A 107 16.58 -11.02 21.91
N GLN A 108 16.31 -10.73 23.18
CA GLN A 108 17.29 -10.72 24.25
C GLN A 108 17.06 -11.93 25.17
N GLU A 109 18.07 -12.79 25.29
CA GLU A 109 18.06 -13.91 26.23
C GLU A 109 19.07 -13.60 27.35
N CYS A 110 18.58 -13.42 28.57
CA CYS A 110 19.40 -13.11 29.74
C CYS A 110 18.94 -13.92 30.95
N VAL A 111 19.90 -14.32 31.80
CA VAL A 111 19.62 -14.99 33.07
C VAL A 111 20.28 -14.21 34.18
N ILE A 112 19.46 -13.67 35.10
CA ILE A 112 19.92 -12.88 36.25
C ILE A 112 19.47 -13.52 37.57
N ASN A 113 19.91 -12.96 38.69
CA ASN A 113 19.54 -13.41 40.05
C ASN A 113 19.81 -14.92 40.28
N ASP A 114 21.02 -15.37 39.96
CA ASP A 114 21.48 -16.76 40.14
C ASP A 114 20.57 -17.82 39.48
N GLY A 115 20.00 -17.51 38.31
CA GLY A 115 19.17 -18.45 37.56
C GLY A 115 17.68 -18.42 37.89
N LYS A 116 17.24 -17.50 38.76
CA LYS A 116 15.83 -17.38 39.16
C LYS A 116 15.00 -16.46 38.28
N TYR A 117 15.65 -15.68 37.42
CA TYR A 117 15.00 -14.76 36.49
C TYR A 117 15.56 -15.02 35.10
N ILE A 118 14.75 -15.65 34.25
CA ILE A 118 15.07 -15.98 32.86
C ILE A 118 14.30 -15.00 31.97
N ASN A 119 15.00 -14.05 31.38
CA ASN A 119 14.45 -13.06 30.47
C ASN A 119 14.64 -13.51 29.03
N ASN A 120 13.56 -13.99 28.39
CA ASN A 120 13.54 -14.36 26.97
C ASN A 120 12.64 -13.38 26.22
N GLU A 121 13.13 -12.16 26.03
CA GLU A 121 12.30 -11.00 25.72
C GLU A 121 12.54 -10.52 24.30
N TYR A 122 11.47 -10.46 23.50
CA TYR A 122 11.45 -9.76 22.22
C TYR A 122 11.20 -8.28 22.44
N ASN A 123 12.15 -7.48 22.00
CA ASN A 123 12.17 -6.04 22.23
C ASN A 123 11.84 -5.29 20.96
N ASP A 124 10.68 -4.63 20.96
CA ASP A 124 10.20 -3.78 19.88
C ASP A 124 10.77 -2.37 20.09
N VAL A 125 11.75 -1.99 19.26
CA VAL A 125 12.53 -0.76 19.45
C VAL A 125 11.94 0.36 18.60
N TYR A 126 11.45 1.39 19.28
CA TYR A 126 10.92 2.62 18.69
C TYR A 126 11.89 3.79 18.80
N LEU A 127 11.90 4.63 17.78
CA LEU A 127 12.60 5.91 17.76
C LEU A 127 11.62 7.05 17.59
N VAL A 128 11.63 7.97 18.55
CA VAL A 128 10.98 9.28 18.51
C VAL A 128 12.04 10.32 18.18
N THR A 129 11.83 11.07 17.09
CA THR A 129 12.76 12.12 16.64
C THR A 129 12.20 13.49 16.96
N THR A 130 12.77 14.18 17.94
CA THR A 130 12.43 15.57 18.28
C THR A 130 13.35 16.53 17.54
N LEU A 131 12.86 17.73 17.24
CA LEU A 131 13.70 18.73 16.57
C LEU A 131 14.78 19.26 17.53
N ASP A 132 14.37 19.61 18.74
CA ASP A 132 15.23 20.10 19.81
C ASP A 132 15.10 19.24 21.08
N PRO A 133 16.07 19.32 22.02
CA PRO A 133 15.94 18.71 23.33
C PRO A 133 14.72 19.24 24.08
N ILE A 134 13.93 18.34 24.66
CA ILE A 134 12.85 18.66 25.59
C ILE A 134 13.47 19.28 26.86
N PRO A 135 13.00 20.46 27.33
CA PRO A 135 13.47 21.06 28.57
C PRO A 135 13.30 20.12 29.76
N LEU A 136 14.29 20.04 30.66
CA LEU A 136 14.29 19.06 31.76
C LEU A 136 13.13 19.26 32.74
N GLU A 137 12.63 20.48 32.88
CA GLU A 137 11.46 20.83 33.69
C GLU A 137 10.11 20.42 33.05
N ALA A 138 10.10 20.07 31.76
CA ALA A 138 8.90 19.64 31.05
C ALA A 138 8.48 18.20 31.40
N PHE A 139 9.41 17.38 31.88
CA PHE A 139 9.16 15.98 32.22
C PHE A 139 8.35 15.84 33.52
N ALA A 140 7.52 14.80 33.57
CA ALA A 140 6.81 14.37 34.77
C ALA A 140 7.24 12.95 35.14
N LEU A 141 8.37 12.85 35.85
CA LEU A 141 8.98 11.56 36.17
C LEU A 141 8.15 10.77 37.19
N GLN A 142 7.93 9.49 36.92
CA GLN A 142 7.40 8.56 37.90
C GLN A 142 8.52 8.09 38.85
N GLU A 143 8.50 8.56 40.10
CA GLU A 143 9.60 8.36 41.06
C GLU A 143 9.93 6.88 41.36
N THR A 144 8.98 5.97 41.19
CA THR A 144 9.19 4.52 41.38
C THR A 144 9.95 3.86 40.23
N GLU A 145 10.01 4.52 39.08
CA GLU A 145 10.61 4.03 37.84
C GLU A 145 11.87 4.83 37.46
N VAL A 146 11.76 6.16 37.52
CA VAL A 146 12.74 7.11 36.99
C VAL A 146 13.16 8.13 38.04
N SER A 147 14.46 8.27 38.23
CA SER A 147 15.03 9.19 39.22
C SER A 147 15.65 10.46 38.61
N ALA A 148 15.98 10.44 37.32
CA ALA A 148 16.52 11.58 36.57
C ALA A 148 16.49 11.30 35.06
N VAL A 149 16.62 12.35 34.25
CA VAL A 149 16.86 12.25 32.81
C VAL A 149 18.04 13.12 32.40
N LYS A 150 18.73 12.77 31.31
CA LYS A 150 19.80 13.59 30.72
C LYS A 150 19.89 13.38 29.22
N TYR A 151 20.41 14.38 28.51
CA TYR A 151 20.85 14.23 27.14
C TYR A 151 22.33 13.86 27.07
N ILE A 152 22.68 13.04 26.10
CA ILE A 152 24.06 12.68 25.77
C ILE A 152 24.19 12.49 24.26
N SER A 153 25.30 12.92 23.68
CA SER A 153 25.58 12.65 22.26
C SER A 153 25.49 11.14 21.98
N TYR A 154 24.83 10.74 20.89
CA TYR A 154 24.71 9.34 20.51
C TYR A 154 26.09 8.66 20.32
N GLU A 155 27.11 9.41 19.85
CA GLU A 155 28.48 8.93 19.68
C GLU A 155 29.18 8.69 21.01
N GLU A 156 28.99 9.61 21.96
CA GLU A 156 29.56 9.47 23.30
C GLU A 156 28.91 8.31 24.05
N TYR A 157 27.59 8.15 23.94
CA TYR A 157 26.89 7.02 24.51
C TYR A 157 27.36 5.69 23.91
N LYS A 158 27.45 5.59 22.58
CA LYS A 158 28.02 4.41 21.89
C LYS A 158 29.43 4.08 22.41
N ARG A 159 30.27 5.10 22.64
CA ARG A 159 31.63 4.93 23.15
C ARG A 159 31.66 4.44 24.61
N LEU A 160 30.75 4.90 25.45
CA LEU A 160 30.65 4.48 26.86
C LEU A 160 30.16 3.04 26.96
N LEU A 161 29.16 2.67 26.18
CA LEU A 161 28.71 1.27 26.08
C LEU A 161 29.81 0.35 25.55
N ALA A 162 30.55 0.77 24.51
CA ALA A 162 31.69 0.01 23.98
C ALA A 162 32.82 -0.21 25.00
N LYS A 163 32.88 0.60 26.04
CA LYS A 163 33.84 0.50 27.15
C LYS A 163 33.28 -0.23 28.37
N GLU A 164 32.04 -0.71 28.29
CA GLU A 164 31.33 -1.34 29.42
C GLU A 164 31.34 -0.44 30.66
N ASP A 165 31.10 0.86 30.48
CA ASP A 165 31.08 1.82 31.59
C ASP A 165 29.99 1.43 32.61
N SER A 166 30.40 1.22 33.87
CA SER A 166 29.54 0.72 34.94
C SER A 166 28.40 1.66 35.34
N GLY A 167 28.38 2.90 34.83
CA GLY A 167 27.28 3.85 35.04
C GLY A 167 26.07 3.63 34.13
N TYR A 168 26.14 2.69 33.18
CA TYR A 168 25.12 2.46 32.15
C TYR A 168 24.68 1.00 32.10
N VAL A 169 23.42 0.77 31.72
CA VAL A 169 22.92 -0.58 31.41
C VAL A 169 23.73 -1.14 30.23
N PRO A 170 24.24 -2.39 30.33
CA PRO A 170 25.18 -2.93 29.34
C PRO A 170 24.47 -3.38 28.07
N TYR A 171 24.31 -2.45 27.13
CA TYR A 171 23.83 -2.74 25.78
C TYR A 171 24.97 -3.03 24.81
N ASP A 172 24.80 -4.07 23.99
CA ASP A 172 25.81 -4.47 23.01
C ASP A 172 25.77 -3.58 21.75
N VAL A 173 26.81 -2.76 21.60
CA VAL A 173 27.01 -1.85 20.46
C VAL A 173 27.42 -2.55 19.16
N ASN A 174 27.91 -3.79 19.23
CA ASN A 174 28.28 -4.59 18.06
C ASN A 174 27.18 -5.62 17.70
N GLY A 175 26.23 -5.84 18.62
CA GLY A 175 25.06 -6.68 18.44
C GLY A 175 23.86 -5.90 17.92
N GLN A 176 22.68 -6.35 18.34
CA GLN A 176 21.40 -5.86 17.82
C GLN A 176 21.18 -4.35 18.08
N TYR A 177 21.62 -3.82 19.22
CA TYR A 177 21.52 -2.38 19.53
C TYR A 177 22.48 -1.51 18.72
N GLY A 178 23.52 -2.09 18.11
CA GLY A 178 24.35 -1.39 17.12
C GLY A 178 23.53 -0.76 16.00
N GLN A 179 22.41 -1.40 15.62
CA GLN A 179 21.51 -0.93 14.58
C GLN A 179 20.92 0.45 14.85
N LEU A 180 20.62 0.80 16.11
CA LEU A 180 20.12 2.13 16.47
C LEU A 180 21.10 3.22 16.03
N PHE A 181 22.37 3.04 16.38
CA PHE A 181 23.42 4.00 16.06
C PHE A 181 23.67 4.08 14.56
N ASP A 182 23.64 2.94 13.86
CA ASP A 182 23.83 2.89 12.42
C ASP A 182 22.66 3.53 11.66
N ILE A 183 21.42 3.38 12.16
CA ILE A 183 20.23 4.05 11.63
C ILE A 183 20.33 5.56 11.80
N ILE A 184 20.67 6.05 13.01
CA ILE A 184 20.87 7.48 13.28
C ILE A 184 22.02 8.02 12.41
N GLU A 185 23.15 7.33 12.33
CA GLU A 185 24.28 7.75 11.50
C GLU A 185 23.87 7.83 10.02
N LYS A 186 23.28 6.76 9.46
CA LYS A 186 22.88 6.72 8.04
C LYS A 186 21.86 7.81 7.70
N ARG A 187 20.92 8.09 8.60
CA ARG A 187 19.84 9.07 8.41
C ARG A 187 20.37 10.50 8.33
N TYR A 188 21.32 10.84 9.20
CA TYR A 188 21.85 12.20 9.33
C TYR A 188 23.22 12.41 8.69
N LYS A 189 23.77 11.38 8.04
CA LYS A 189 24.97 11.50 7.21
C LYS A 189 24.64 12.26 5.93
N GLU A 190 24.96 13.56 5.94
CA GLU A 190 24.70 14.43 4.81
C GLU A 190 25.55 14.05 3.59
N ASN A 191 24.89 13.51 2.57
CA ASN A 191 25.42 13.45 1.21
C ASN A 191 24.31 13.79 0.21
N THR A 192 23.85 15.04 0.28
CA THR A 192 22.78 15.57 -0.57
C THR A 192 23.08 15.41 -2.06
N VAL A 193 24.36 15.49 -2.45
CA VAL A 193 24.80 15.29 -3.84
C VAL A 193 24.53 13.85 -4.30
N ALA A 194 24.98 12.85 -3.55
CA ALA A 194 24.74 11.45 -3.90
C ALA A 194 23.24 11.10 -3.89
N ARG A 195 22.50 11.57 -2.87
CA ARG A 195 21.04 11.34 -2.78
C ARG A 195 20.30 11.99 -3.95
N SER A 196 20.68 13.20 -4.35
CA SER A 196 20.10 13.90 -5.51
C SER A 196 20.37 13.13 -6.80
N LEU A 197 21.59 12.62 -7.00
CA LEU A 197 21.94 11.82 -8.18
C LEU A 197 21.14 10.51 -8.23
N THR A 198 20.91 9.87 -7.09
CA THR A 198 20.06 8.67 -7.01
C THR A 198 18.63 9.00 -7.40
N LEU A 199 18.01 10.04 -6.82
CA LEU A 199 16.64 10.45 -7.17
C LEU A 199 16.52 10.85 -8.64
N GLN A 200 17.50 11.56 -9.20
CA GLN A 200 17.52 11.91 -10.63
C GLN A 200 17.52 10.66 -11.52
N LYS A 201 18.35 9.66 -11.20
CA LYS A 201 18.36 8.37 -11.92
C LYS A 201 17.00 7.68 -11.81
N GLN A 202 16.42 7.63 -10.62
CA GLN A 202 15.12 7.00 -10.39
C GLN A 202 14.00 7.68 -11.16
N ILE A 203 13.92 9.02 -11.11
CA ILE A 203 12.96 9.84 -11.87
C ILE A 203 13.16 9.67 -13.37
N SER A 204 14.41 9.59 -13.86
CA SER A 204 14.69 9.47 -15.31
C SER A 204 14.15 8.20 -15.97
N ARG A 205 13.72 7.22 -15.17
CA ARG A 205 13.00 6.03 -15.65
C ARG A 205 11.57 6.34 -16.11
N TYR A 206 11.01 7.47 -15.69
CA TYR A 206 9.67 7.96 -16.03
C TYR A 206 9.77 9.09 -17.04
N ALA A 207 9.38 8.81 -18.29
CA ALA A 207 9.34 9.82 -19.34
C ALA A 207 8.16 10.79 -19.10
N PRO A 208 8.38 12.11 -19.01
CA PRO A 208 7.29 13.07 -18.88
C PRO A 208 6.57 13.23 -20.21
N ILE A 209 5.28 12.90 -20.25
CA ILE A 209 4.44 12.96 -21.45
C ILE A 209 3.21 13.84 -21.18
N SER A 210 2.92 14.75 -22.09
CA SER A 210 1.63 15.45 -22.10
C SER A 210 0.63 14.62 -22.89
N LEU A 211 -0.40 14.11 -22.21
CA LEU A 211 -1.54 13.48 -22.87
C LEU A 211 -2.49 14.57 -23.36
N SER A 212 -2.86 14.50 -24.63
CA SER A 212 -3.92 15.31 -25.22
C SER A 212 -4.97 14.37 -25.79
N ALA A 213 -6.24 14.64 -25.54
CA ALA A 213 -7.32 13.97 -26.24
C ALA A 213 -8.29 15.02 -26.78
N GLU A 214 -8.82 14.75 -27.97
CA GLU A 214 -9.85 15.59 -28.55
C GLU A 214 -11.17 15.36 -27.80
N LEU A 215 -11.86 16.45 -27.44
CA LEU A 215 -13.20 16.39 -26.85
C LEU A 215 -14.30 16.32 -27.93
N THR A 216 -13.92 15.90 -29.15
CA THR A 216 -14.80 15.79 -30.30
C THR A 216 -15.90 14.76 -30.01
N GLY A 217 -17.16 15.15 -30.20
CA GLY A 217 -18.32 14.31 -29.93
C GLY A 217 -18.94 14.48 -28.54
N LEU A 218 -18.32 15.23 -27.62
CA LEU A 218 -18.99 15.63 -26.38
C LEU A 218 -19.99 16.76 -26.62
N THR A 219 -21.16 16.64 -26.01
CA THR A 219 -22.15 17.72 -25.90
C THR A 219 -21.61 18.84 -25.01
N ASP A 220 -22.14 20.06 -25.12
CA ASP A 220 -21.70 21.15 -24.24
C ASP A 220 -22.08 20.89 -22.78
N SER A 221 -23.20 20.20 -22.54
CA SER A 221 -23.59 19.67 -21.23
C SER A 221 -22.56 18.68 -20.68
N ASP A 222 -22.12 17.69 -21.46
CA ASP A 222 -21.14 16.70 -20.99
C ASP A 222 -19.76 17.32 -20.74
N LYS A 223 -19.38 18.38 -21.48
CA LYS A 223 -18.16 19.16 -21.19
C LYS A 223 -18.26 19.90 -19.86
N GLU A 224 -19.43 20.43 -19.53
CA GLU A 224 -19.66 21.07 -18.24
C GLU A 224 -19.69 20.03 -17.09
N ALA A 225 -20.33 18.88 -17.31
CA ALA A 225 -20.32 17.75 -16.38
C ALA A 225 -18.89 17.23 -16.11
N LEU A 226 -18.05 17.12 -17.14
CA LEU A 226 -16.64 16.70 -17.05
C LEU A 226 -15.86 17.52 -16.00
N VAL A 227 -16.10 18.82 -15.88
CA VAL A 227 -15.43 19.67 -14.87
C VAL A 227 -15.72 19.17 -13.45
N PHE A 228 -16.95 18.74 -13.17
CA PHE A 228 -17.34 18.21 -11.88
C PHE A 228 -16.84 16.78 -11.66
N VAL A 229 -16.82 15.95 -12.71
CA VAL A 229 -16.24 14.60 -12.66
C VAL A 229 -14.74 14.67 -12.33
N VAL A 230 -13.97 15.55 -12.96
CA VAL A 230 -12.54 15.74 -12.64
C VAL A 230 -12.35 16.22 -11.21
N LYS A 231 -13.22 17.12 -10.70
CA LYS A 231 -13.17 17.53 -9.29
C LYS A 231 -13.47 16.38 -8.34
N ALA A 232 -14.39 15.48 -8.69
CA ALA A 232 -14.67 14.28 -7.91
C ALA A 232 -13.48 13.31 -7.93
N ALA A 233 -12.86 13.09 -9.10
CA ALA A 233 -11.65 12.27 -9.23
C ALA A 233 -10.49 12.80 -8.37
N ASN A 234 -10.28 14.12 -8.29
CA ASN A 234 -9.29 14.71 -7.38
C ASN A 234 -9.52 14.35 -5.91
N VAL A 235 -10.74 14.02 -5.49
CA VAL A 235 -11.01 13.55 -4.12
C VAL A 235 -10.47 12.13 -3.91
N MET A 236 -10.41 11.30 -4.96
CA MET A 236 -9.86 9.95 -4.88
C MET A 236 -8.38 9.97 -4.51
N ASP A 237 -7.64 10.99 -4.95
CA ASP A 237 -6.25 11.23 -4.53
C ASP A 237 -6.16 11.37 -3.00
N GLU A 238 -7.00 12.21 -2.39
CA GLU A 238 -7.02 12.43 -0.94
C GLU A 238 -7.30 11.14 -0.16
N ILE A 239 -8.26 10.34 -0.64
CA ILE A 239 -8.59 9.05 -0.02
C ILE A 239 -7.43 8.06 -0.20
N PHE A 240 -6.86 7.97 -1.40
CA PHE A 240 -5.77 7.05 -1.68
C PHE A 240 -4.52 7.36 -0.86
N TYR A 241 -4.17 8.64 -0.65
CA TYR A 241 -3.07 8.99 0.24
C TYR A 241 -3.28 8.42 1.65
N LEU A 242 -4.51 8.52 2.18
CA LEU A 242 -4.88 7.93 3.47
C LEU A 242 -4.84 6.40 3.45
N GLN A 243 -5.27 5.75 2.36
CA GLN A 243 -5.24 4.29 2.22
C GLN A 243 -3.82 3.73 2.17
N ALA A 244 -2.93 4.39 1.42
CA ALA A 244 -1.55 3.97 1.27
C ALA A 244 -0.80 4.01 2.61
N TRP A 245 -0.96 5.09 3.38
CA TRP A 245 -0.34 5.24 4.69
C TRP A 245 -0.93 6.42 5.48
N TYR A 246 -1.17 6.24 6.78
CA TYR A 246 -1.94 7.20 7.59
C TYR A 246 -1.35 8.62 7.68
N SER A 247 -0.01 8.76 7.73
CA SER A 247 0.68 10.07 7.78
C SER A 247 1.12 10.57 6.40
N ASN A 248 0.75 9.87 5.34
CA ASN A 248 1.09 10.24 3.97
C ASN A 248 0.55 11.64 3.57
N PRO A 249 -0.66 12.07 3.97
CA PRO A 249 -1.12 13.43 3.69
C PRO A 249 -0.21 14.50 4.30
N SER A 250 0.25 14.30 5.55
CA SER A 250 1.18 15.23 6.21
C SER A 250 2.53 15.30 5.49
N LEU A 251 3.05 14.16 5.05
CA LEU A 251 4.28 14.11 4.26
C LEU A 251 4.11 14.82 2.91
N ARG A 252 3.02 14.54 2.18
CA ARG A 252 2.69 15.19 0.91
C ARG A 252 2.71 16.70 1.03
N ASP A 253 1.94 17.22 1.99
CA ASP A 253 1.77 18.66 2.18
C ASP A 253 3.10 19.32 2.52
N TRP A 254 3.88 18.69 3.41
CA TRP A 254 5.23 19.13 3.74
C TRP A 254 6.15 19.18 2.52
N LEU A 255 6.24 18.09 1.74
CA LEU A 255 7.12 18.03 0.56
C LEU A 255 6.71 19.05 -0.49
N LYS A 256 5.40 19.26 -0.68
CA LYS A 256 4.86 20.25 -1.61
C LYS A 256 5.21 21.67 -1.20
N GLU A 257 4.99 22.01 0.07
CA GLU A 257 5.29 23.34 0.62
C GLU A 257 6.80 23.67 0.55
N HIS A 258 7.65 22.66 0.70
CA HIS A 258 9.10 22.83 0.72
C HIS A 258 9.78 22.52 -0.61
N ALA A 259 9.04 22.17 -1.67
CA ALA A 259 9.60 21.72 -2.95
C ALA A 259 10.59 22.73 -3.55
N ASP A 260 10.27 24.02 -3.47
CA ASP A 260 11.05 25.09 -4.10
C ASP A 260 12.21 25.61 -3.23
N THR A 261 12.44 25.03 -2.05
CA THR A 261 13.50 25.48 -1.14
C THR A 261 14.90 25.00 -1.54
N SER A 262 15.00 23.90 -2.31
CA SER A 262 16.26 23.41 -2.89
C SER A 262 16.00 22.43 -4.05
N GLU A 263 16.99 22.23 -4.92
CA GLU A 263 16.89 21.20 -5.97
C GLU A 263 16.68 19.79 -5.40
N PHE A 264 17.26 19.49 -4.23
CA PHE A 264 17.05 18.20 -3.57
C PHE A 264 15.59 18.04 -3.12
N ASN A 265 14.98 19.07 -2.54
CA ASN A 265 13.57 19.03 -2.13
C ASN A 265 12.62 18.96 -3.34
N LYS A 266 12.97 19.61 -4.45
CA LYS A 266 12.24 19.50 -5.71
C LYS A 266 12.27 18.07 -6.27
N LEU A 267 13.41 17.39 -6.19
CA LEU A 267 13.54 15.98 -6.58
C LEU A 267 12.72 15.06 -5.66
N LYS A 268 12.75 15.28 -4.34
CA LYS A 268 11.91 14.54 -3.38
C LYS A 268 10.43 14.68 -3.71
N TRP A 269 9.96 15.91 -3.92
CA TRP A 269 8.58 16.17 -4.31
C TRP A 269 8.22 15.52 -5.64
N SER A 270 9.08 15.66 -6.66
CA SER A 270 8.84 15.09 -7.99
C SER A 270 8.71 13.56 -7.94
N TYR A 271 9.59 12.88 -7.19
CA TYR A 271 9.53 11.43 -7.08
C TYR A 271 8.38 10.96 -6.19
N TYR A 272 8.06 11.72 -5.14
CA TYR A 272 6.86 11.48 -4.34
C TYR A 272 5.59 11.57 -5.18
N GLN A 273 5.45 12.56 -6.06
CA GLN A 273 4.27 12.69 -6.93
C GLN A 273 4.04 11.46 -7.82
N ILE A 274 5.12 10.84 -8.30
CA ILE A 274 5.06 9.62 -9.12
C ILE A 274 4.60 8.43 -8.26
N ASN A 275 5.20 8.23 -7.09
CA ASN A 275 4.95 7.03 -6.29
C ASN A 275 3.77 7.18 -5.30
N LYS A 276 3.26 8.41 -5.11
CA LYS A 276 2.23 8.81 -4.14
C LYS A 276 2.52 8.40 -2.69
N SER A 277 3.76 8.05 -2.37
CA SER A 277 4.24 7.55 -1.09
C SER A 277 5.77 7.69 -1.01
N PRO A 278 6.41 7.50 0.17
CA PRO A 278 7.88 7.53 0.29
C PRO A 278 8.59 6.26 -0.21
N TRP A 279 7.86 5.30 -0.80
CA TRP A 279 8.38 4.01 -1.28
C TRP A 279 8.35 3.94 -2.81
N SER A 280 9.39 3.35 -3.40
CA SER A 280 9.56 3.27 -4.84
C SER A 280 8.76 2.12 -5.46
N SER A 281 7.79 2.42 -6.31
CA SER A 281 6.97 1.42 -7.00
C SER A 281 7.74 0.56 -8.00
N LEU A 282 8.95 0.97 -8.41
CA LEU A 282 9.83 0.22 -9.32
C LEU A 282 10.98 -0.50 -8.62
N ASP A 283 11.21 -0.23 -7.33
CA ASP A 283 12.30 -0.81 -6.55
C ASP A 283 11.73 -1.56 -5.35
N GLU A 284 10.74 -2.43 -5.57
CA GLU A 284 10.17 -3.33 -4.54
C GLU A 284 9.73 -2.63 -3.24
N ASP A 285 9.12 -1.45 -3.36
CA ASP A 285 8.74 -0.58 -2.23
C ASP A 285 9.92 -0.17 -1.32
N GLU A 286 11.15 -0.10 -1.85
CA GLU A 286 12.27 0.50 -1.12
C GLU A 286 11.98 1.98 -0.81
N ALA A 287 12.16 2.37 0.44
CA ALA A 287 12.02 3.75 0.87
C ALA A 287 13.14 4.63 0.29
N PHE A 288 12.76 5.71 -0.40
CA PHE A 288 13.71 6.71 -0.91
C PHE A 288 13.82 7.95 -0.02
N LEU A 289 12.96 8.04 1.00
CA LEU A 289 13.00 9.05 2.06
C LEU A 289 13.27 8.37 3.42
N SER A 290 13.60 9.18 4.43
CA SER A 290 13.64 8.75 5.85
C SER A 290 12.88 9.73 6.75
N THR A 291 12.62 9.39 8.01
CA THR A 291 11.99 10.29 8.99
C THR A 291 12.66 11.67 9.07
N ALA A 292 13.97 11.79 8.79
CA ALA A 292 14.65 13.10 8.72
C ALA A 292 14.19 13.99 7.56
N ASP A 293 13.59 13.42 6.51
CA ASP A 293 12.98 14.15 5.40
C ASP A 293 11.50 14.49 5.65
N SER A 294 10.92 13.99 6.75
CA SER A 294 9.49 14.05 7.02
C SER A 294 9.01 15.40 7.57
N ALA A 295 7.70 15.51 7.70
CA ALA A 295 7.01 16.67 8.23
C ALA A 295 7.39 16.96 9.69
N ILE A 296 7.56 18.24 10.02
CA ILE A 296 7.72 18.71 11.40
C ILE A 296 6.33 19.04 11.95
N ARG A 297 6.01 18.50 13.13
CA ARG A 297 4.73 18.74 13.82
C ARG A 297 5.00 19.33 15.20
N LEU A 298 4.23 20.36 15.58
CA LEU A 298 4.29 21.01 16.89
C LEU A 298 3.13 20.54 17.78
N LEU A 299 3.45 20.11 19.00
CA LEU A 299 2.48 19.75 20.04
C LEU A 299 2.72 20.60 21.30
N SER A 300 1.81 21.54 21.55
CA SER A 300 1.88 22.45 22.70
C SER A 300 1.54 21.79 24.04
N LYS A 301 0.96 20.59 24.04
CA LYS A 301 0.48 19.88 25.23
C LYS A 301 1.02 18.44 25.36
N ALA A 302 2.18 18.17 24.75
CA ALA A 302 2.81 16.85 24.84
C ALA A 302 3.47 16.58 26.21
N THR A 303 3.76 17.62 27.00
CA THR A 303 4.51 17.54 28.26
C THR A 303 3.97 18.54 29.28
N ARG A 304 4.60 18.69 30.45
CA ARG A 304 4.34 19.84 31.32
C ARG A 304 4.66 21.14 30.60
N ILE A 305 3.86 22.17 30.87
CA ILE A 305 4.02 23.49 30.28
C ILE A 305 5.25 24.16 30.88
N VAL A 306 6.20 24.52 30.01
CA VAL A 306 7.38 25.30 30.35
C VAL A 306 7.19 26.72 29.87
N LYS A 307 7.54 27.68 30.72
CA LYS A 307 7.41 29.10 30.41
C LYS A 307 8.28 29.44 29.19
N ASP A 308 7.71 30.19 28.24
CA ASP A 308 8.39 30.68 27.04
C ASP A 308 8.81 29.59 26.03
N TRP A 309 8.39 28.33 26.22
CA TRP A 309 8.57 27.23 25.27
C TRP A 309 7.24 26.91 24.57
N LYS A 310 7.27 26.77 23.23
CA LYS A 310 6.05 26.64 22.39
C LYS A 310 5.42 25.25 22.46
N GLY A 311 6.16 24.26 22.92
CA GLY A 311 5.80 22.85 22.90
C GLY A 311 6.83 22.00 22.17
N LEU A 312 6.52 20.72 22.06
CA LEU A 312 7.39 19.71 21.47
C LEU A 312 7.25 19.69 19.95
N GLU A 313 8.35 19.92 19.23
CA GLU A 313 8.45 19.70 17.80
C GLU A 313 9.08 18.34 17.52
N TYR A 314 8.45 17.55 16.65
CA TYR A 314 8.93 16.21 16.28
C TYR A 314 8.75 15.95 14.78
N ARG A 315 9.51 14.97 14.26
CA ARG A 315 9.35 14.46 12.89
C ARG A 315 8.26 13.39 12.87
N ALA A 316 7.31 13.51 11.95
CA ALA A 316 6.37 12.44 11.68
C ALA A 316 7.14 11.20 11.17
N ALA A 317 7.21 10.16 12.00
CA ALA A 317 7.85 8.90 11.74
C ALA A 317 7.18 8.18 10.56
N PHE A 318 7.96 7.49 9.76
CA PHE A 318 7.45 6.49 8.82
C PHE A 318 8.35 5.26 8.80
N PRO A 319 7.75 4.07 8.61
CA PRO A 319 8.52 2.84 8.65
C PRO A 319 9.39 2.74 7.40
N LEU A 320 10.61 2.23 7.58
CA LEU A 320 11.52 1.97 6.47
C LEU A 320 10.90 0.97 5.48
N LEU A 321 10.24 -0.06 6.01
CA LEU A 321 9.47 -1.03 5.23
C LEU A 321 8.03 -0.56 5.11
N LYS A 322 7.49 -0.58 3.89
CA LYS A 322 6.08 -0.28 3.65
C LYS A 322 5.20 -1.28 4.42
N PRO A 323 4.22 -0.83 5.23
CA PRO A 323 3.31 -1.73 5.94
C PRO A 323 2.53 -2.60 4.94
N ALA A 324 2.54 -3.92 5.14
CA ALA A 324 1.87 -4.84 4.21
C ALA A 324 0.34 -4.63 4.16
N GLY A 325 -0.26 -4.26 5.29
CA GLY A 325 -1.69 -3.92 5.36
C GLY A 325 -2.01 -2.48 4.98
N ALA A 326 -1.03 -1.71 4.48
CA ALA A 326 -1.12 -0.27 4.24
C ALA A 326 -1.76 0.45 5.44
N ASN A 327 -2.84 1.21 5.24
CA ASN A 327 -3.64 1.80 6.31
C ASN A 327 -5.06 1.19 6.41
N PHE A 328 -5.23 -0.05 5.96
CA PHE A 328 -6.53 -0.74 6.05
C PHE A 328 -6.72 -1.52 7.35
N TYR A 329 -5.61 -1.81 8.04
CA TYR A 329 -5.56 -2.57 9.28
C TYR A 329 -4.69 -1.83 10.30
N PRO A 330 -4.80 -2.15 11.60
CA PRO A 330 -3.85 -1.66 12.58
C PRO A 330 -2.42 -2.09 12.21
N PRO A 331 -1.42 -1.20 12.34
CA PRO A 331 -0.08 -1.40 11.80
C PRO A 331 0.69 -2.56 12.46
N ASP A 332 0.29 -2.97 13.66
CA ASP A 332 0.87 -4.06 14.44
C ASP A 332 -0.01 -5.32 14.45
N MET A 333 -1.12 -5.33 13.71
CA MET A 333 -1.99 -6.49 13.60
C MET A 333 -1.31 -7.59 12.78
N ASP A 334 -1.19 -8.78 13.36
CA ASP A 334 -0.75 -9.96 12.64
C ASP A 334 -1.92 -10.78 12.08
N LYS A 335 -1.63 -11.74 11.20
CA LYS A 335 -2.67 -12.57 10.57
C LYS A 335 -3.41 -13.43 11.59
N MET A 336 -2.73 -13.92 12.63
CA MET A 336 -3.35 -14.80 13.63
C MET A 336 -4.39 -14.03 14.45
N GLU A 337 -4.06 -12.81 14.85
CA GLU A 337 -4.98 -11.93 15.56
C GLU A 337 -6.24 -11.66 14.74
N PHE A 338 -6.09 -11.32 13.45
CA PHE A 338 -7.22 -11.13 12.56
C PHE A 338 -8.06 -12.40 12.41
N GLU A 339 -7.45 -13.56 12.22
CA GLU A 339 -8.17 -14.83 12.08
C GLU A 339 -8.95 -15.20 13.34
N LEU A 340 -8.34 -15.10 14.53
CA LEU A 340 -9.00 -15.38 15.80
C LEU A 340 -10.18 -14.43 16.06
N TRP A 341 -9.99 -13.13 15.76
CA TRP A 341 -11.07 -12.16 15.86
C TRP A 341 -12.18 -12.44 14.86
N LYS A 342 -11.85 -12.64 13.58
CA LYS A 342 -12.82 -12.97 12.52
C LYS A 342 -13.63 -14.21 12.87
N ASP A 343 -12.99 -15.26 13.36
CA ASP A 343 -13.65 -16.53 13.71
C ASP A 343 -14.60 -16.39 14.91
N SER A 344 -14.44 -15.32 15.72
CA SER A 344 -15.37 -14.96 16.79
C SER A 344 -16.63 -14.23 16.31
N LEU A 345 -16.62 -13.70 15.07
CA LEU A 345 -17.72 -12.91 14.50
C LEU A 345 -18.82 -13.79 13.89
N GLU A 346 -20.02 -13.24 13.75
CA GLU A 346 -21.09 -13.87 12.99
C GLU A 346 -20.75 -13.93 11.48
N LYS A 347 -21.33 -14.89 10.74
CA LYS A 347 -20.99 -15.11 9.31
C LYS A 347 -21.13 -13.87 8.42
N HIS A 348 -22.06 -12.98 8.73
CA HIS A 348 -22.27 -11.76 7.94
C HIS A 348 -21.17 -10.72 8.21
N GLU A 349 -20.75 -10.57 9.46
CA GLU A 349 -19.63 -9.72 9.87
C GLU A 349 -18.30 -10.27 9.36
N GLN A 350 -18.12 -11.59 9.34
CA GLN A 350 -16.95 -12.21 8.69
C GLN A 350 -16.82 -11.78 7.23
N LYS A 351 -17.94 -11.79 6.49
CA LYS A 351 -17.96 -11.34 5.10
C LYS A 351 -17.64 -9.86 4.95
N GLU A 352 -18.08 -9.03 5.90
CA GLU A 352 -17.76 -7.60 5.91
C GLU A 352 -16.29 -7.34 6.27
N ALA A 353 -15.75 -8.10 7.23
CA ALA A 353 -14.35 -8.05 7.65
C ALA A 353 -13.38 -8.46 6.53
N THR A 354 -13.75 -9.45 5.70
CA THR A 354 -12.97 -9.90 4.54
C THR A 354 -13.41 -9.23 3.23
N GLY A 355 -14.36 -8.29 3.28
CA GLY A 355 -14.89 -7.61 2.10
C GLY A 355 -14.01 -6.45 1.64
N PHE A 356 -14.32 -5.97 0.42
CA PHE A 356 -13.59 -4.91 -0.27
C PHE A 356 -13.68 -3.53 0.39
N PHE A 357 -14.82 -3.20 1.00
CA PHE A 357 -15.20 -1.81 1.29
C PHE A 357 -15.22 -1.48 2.79
N SER A 358 -14.27 -2.03 3.55
CA SER A 358 -14.14 -1.80 4.99
C SER A 358 -12.67 -1.71 5.43
N VAL A 359 -12.40 -0.95 6.48
CA VAL A 359 -11.12 -0.98 7.21
C VAL A 359 -11.33 -1.65 8.57
N ILE A 360 -10.25 -2.19 9.13
CA ILE A 360 -10.23 -2.77 10.47
C ILE A 360 -9.48 -1.82 11.40
N LYS A 361 -10.04 -1.56 12.58
CA LYS A 361 -9.48 -0.64 13.57
C LYS A 361 -9.47 -1.24 14.96
N ARG A 362 -8.69 -0.63 15.86
CA ARG A 362 -8.61 -0.96 17.29
C ARG A 362 -9.40 0.02 18.14
N HIS A 363 -10.14 -0.47 19.12
CA HIS A 363 -10.80 0.38 20.11
C HIS A 363 -9.77 1.10 21.00
N SER A 364 -8.70 0.41 21.39
CA SER A 364 -7.59 0.96 22.18
C SER A 364 -6.94 2.19 21.51
N GLU A 365 -6.64 2.10 20.21
CA GLU A 365 -6.11 3.23 19.43
C GLU A 365 -7.09 4.40 19.39
N PHE A 366 -8.38 4.12 19.13
CA PHE A 366 -9.40 5.17 19.10
C PHE A 366 -9.54 5.89 20.45
N ILE A 367 -9.47 5.16 21.56
CA ILE A 367 -9.50 5.71 22.92
C ILE A 367 -8.29 6.62 23.17
N LEU A 368 -7.09 6.16 22.84
CA LEU A 368 -5.85 6.93 22.98
C LEU A 368 -5.87 8.23 22.16
N ASP A 369 -6.40 8.17 20.94
CA ASP A 369 -6.43 9.33 20.04
C ASP A 369 -7.59 10.31 20.36
N SER A 370 -8.66 9.84 20.99
CA SER A 370 -9.83 10.66 21.35
C SER A 370 -9.83 11.19 22.79
N HIS A 371 -8.93 10.70 23.65
CA HIS A 371 -8.89 10.96 25.10
C HIS A 371 -10.23 10.65 25.82
N LEU A 372 -11.06 9.77 25.24
CA LEU A 372 -12.34 9.35 25.82
C LEU A 372 -12.14 8.12 26.69
N SER A 373 -12.66 8.14 27.93
CA SER A 373 -12.80 6.93 28.74
C SER A 373 -14.08 6.21 28.33
N ASP A 374 -14.00 5.00 27.75
CA ASP A 374 -15.19 4.15 27.59
C ASP A 374 -14.97 2.74 28.13
N ASN A 375 -16.03 2.18 28.70
CA ASN A 375 -16.10 0.88 29.37
C ASN A 375 -16.65 -0.19 28.41
N LYS A 376 -16.03 -0.39 27.24
CA LYS A 376 -16.38 -1.52 26.37
C LYS A 376 -15.34 -2.62 26.43
N THR A 377 -15.66 -3.58 27.29
CA THR A 377 -15.02 -4.88 27.49
C THR A 377 -15.56 -5.90 26.48
N GLY A 378 -15.07 -5.87 25.25
CA GLY A 378 -15.09 -7.04 24.36
C GLY A 378 -13.87 -7.92 24.65
N SER A 379 -13.91 -9.21 24.30
CA SER A 379 -12.72 -10.08 24.36
C SER A 379 -11.67 -9.75 23.30
N HIS A 380 -12.05 -8.96 22.28
CA HIS A 380 -11.21 -8.57 21.16
C HIS A 380 -11.27 -7.05 20.94
N ASP A 381 -10.13 -6.47 20.58
CA ASP A 381 -9.95 -5.01 20.40
C ASP A 381 -10.28 -4.53 18.97
N LEU A 382 -10.42 -5.45 18.01
CA LEU A 382 -10.66 -5.14 16.60
C LEU A 382 -12.15 -4.91 16.29
N TYR A 383 -12.42 -3.98 15.37
CA TYR A 383 -13.77 -3.73 14.83
C TYR A 383 -13.73 -3.26 13.37
N ILE A 384 -14.87 -3.42 12.68
CA ILE A 384 -15.05 -3.09 11.26
C ILE A 384 -15.55 -1.65 11.11
N VAL A 385 -15.00 -0.91 10.15
CA VAL A 385 -15.52 0.41 9.72
C VAL A 385 -15.72 0.42 8.20
N PRO A 386 -16.95 0.64 7.70
CA PRO A 386 -17.20 0.73 6.25
C PRO A 386 -16.56 1.99 5.65
N TYR A 387 -16.18 1.94 4.37
CA TYR A 387 -15.54 3.07 3.68
C TYR A 387 -16.40 4.33 3.67
N SER A 388 -17.72 4.20 3.54
CA SER A 388 -18.67 5.32 3.61
C SER A 388 -18.61 6.10 4.94
N GLU A 389 -18.20 5.44 6.03
CA GLU A 389 -18.01 6.08 7.33
C GLU A 389 -16.55 6.50 7.55
N GLU A 390 -15.57 5.66 7.15
CA GLU A 390 -14.15 5.99 7.28
C GLU A 390 -13.76 7.25 6.49
N TYR A 391 -14.25 7.35 5.25
CA TYR A 391 -13.94 8.44 4.33
C TYR A 391 -15.12 9.40 4.15
N LYS A 392 -16.09 9.40 5.07
CA LYS A 392 -17.38 10.10 4.97
C LYS A 392 -17.29 11.53 4.44
N SER A 393 -16.39 12.34 5.01
CA SER A 393 -16.27 13.75 4.63
C SER A 393 -15.80 13.92 3.18
N LEU A 394 -14.88 13.07 2.72
CA LEU A 394 -14.37 13.08 1.35
C LEU A 394 -15.41 12.50 0.39
N LEU A 395 -16.03 11.38 0.75
CA LEU A 395 -17.05 10.71 -0.06
C LEU A 395 -18.32 11.55 -0.22
N ALA A 396 -18.76 12.29 0.80
CA ALA A 396 -19.85 13.24 0.67
C ALA A 396 -19.53 14.36 -0.33
N LYS A 397 -18.30 14.89 -0.30
CA LYS A 397 -17.86 15.88 -1.28
C LYS A 397 -17.83 15.32 -2.70
N ALA A 398 -17.31 14.10 -2.88
CA ALA A 398 -17.29 13.43 -4.18
C ALA A 398 -18.71 13.14 -4.69
N SER A 399 -19.59 12.65 -3.81
CA SER A 399 -21.00 12.39 -4.08
C SER A 399 -21.72 13.65 -4.57
N ASP A 400 -21.59 14.78 -3.88
CA ASP A 400 -22.18 16.07 -4.29
C ASP A 400 -21.71 16.53 -5.68
N LEU A 401 -20.44 16.27 -6.03
CA LEU A 401 -19.86 16.63 -7.32
C LEU A 401 -20.39 15.73 -8.44
N LEU A 402 -20.48 14.43 -8.19
CA LEU A 402 -21.02 13.46 -9.15
C LEU A 402 -22.52 13.66 -9.37
N HIS A 403 -23.29 13.97 -8.32
CA HIS A 403 -24.72 14.33 -8.46
C HIS A 403 -24.91 15.54 -9.38
N LYS A 404 -24.13 16.61 -9.17
CA LYS A 404 -24.14 17.80 -10.04
C LYS A 404 -23.75 17.47 -11.48
N ALA A 405 -22.72 16.64 -11.68
CA ALA A 405 -22.31 16.21 -13.00
C ALA A 405 -23.44 15.42 -13.71
N GLY A 406 -24.09 14.52 -12.97
CA GLY A 406 -25.23 13.75 -13.45
C GLY A 406 -26.40 14.63 -13.85
N ASP A 407 -26.74 15.64 -13.05
CA ASP A 407 -27.84 16.57 -13.33
C ASP A 407 -27.64 17.38 -14.62
N ILE A 408 -26.39 17.74 -14.92
CA ILE A 408 -26.00 18.52 -16.10
C ILE A 408 -25.97 17.65 -17.36
N SER A 409 -25.49 16.41 -17.25
CA SER A 409 -25.35 15.46 -18.36
C SER A 409 -26.67 15.25 -19.12
N ASP A 410 -26.61 15.27 -20.44
CA ASP A 410 -27.75 14.93 -21.31
C ASP A 410 -27.74 13.46 -21.75
N SER A 411 -26.59 12.76 -21.63
CA SER A 411 -26.48 11.31 -21.78
C SER A 411 -27.23 10.57 -20.66
N PRO A 412 -28.26 9.75 -20.97
CA PRO A 412 -29.01 9.00 -19.96
C PRO A 412 -28.16 7.96 -19.22
N GLY A 413 -27.26 7.28 -19.94
CA GLY A 413 -26.37 6.26 -19.35
C GLY A 413 -25.38 6.90 -18.39
N LEU A 414 -24.75 8.01 -18.80
CA LEU A 414 -23.82 8.74 -17.94
C LEU A 414 -24.52 9.32 -16.71
N LYS A 415 -25.70 9.93 -16.87
CA LYS A 415 -26.50 10.44 -15.75
C LYS A 415 -26.79 9.35 -14.72
N ARG A 416 -27.27 8.18 -15.16
CA ARG A 416 -27.55 7.04 -14.29
C ARG A 416 -26.30 6.59 -13.53
N LEU A 417 -25.17 6.46 -14.23
CA LEU A 417 -23.90 6.08 -13.59
C LEU A 417 -23.47 7.11 -12.53
N LEU A 418 -23.46 8.40 -12.87
CA LEU A 418 -22.99 9.45 -11.96
C LEU A 418 -23.85 9.54 -10.69
N HIS A 419 -25.18 9.50 -10.83
CA HIS A 419 -26.10 9.50 -9.68
C HIS A 419 -25.96 8.24 -8.83
N SER A 420 -25.99 7.05 -9.44
CA SER A 420 -25.89 5.80 -8.69
C SER A 420 -24.53 5.63 -7.99
N LYS A 421 -23.43 6.08 -8.62
CA LYS A 421 -22.10 6.05 -8.00
C LYS A 421 -21.98 7.05 -6.86
N ALA A 422 -22.59 8.23 -7.00
CA ALA A 422 -22.67 9.21 -5.92
C ALA A 422 -23.40 8.65 -4.68
N ASP A 423 -24.50 7.92 -4.89
CA ASP A 423 -25.26 7.28 -3.81
C ASP A 423 -24.47 6.10 -3.20
N ALA A 424 -23.78 5.31 -4.02
CA ALA A 424 -22.94 4.19 -3.57
C ALA A 424 -21.83 4.62 -2.61
N PHE A 425 -21.23 5.80 -2.82
CA PHE A 425 -20.23 6.36 -1.90
C PHE A 425 -20.76 6.57 -0.48
N LEU A 426 -22.06 6.81 -0.32
CA LEU A 426 -22.67 7.05 0.98
C LEU A 426 -23.33 5.79 1.56
N SER A 427 -23.84 4.91 0.70
CA SER A 427 -24.46 3.64 1.14
C SER A 427 -23.45 2.52 1.41
N ASN A 428 -22.24 2.63 0.86
CA ASN A 428 -21.22 1.57 0.82
C ASN A 428 -21.60 0.33 -0.03
N ASP A 429 -22.68 0.39 -0.80
CA ASP A 429 -23.09 -0.67 -1.73
C ASP A 429 -22.94 -0.19 -3.18
N TYR A 430 -21.98 -0.79 -3.88
CA TYR A 430 -21.58 -0.41 -5.23
C TYR A 430 -22.30 -1.19 -6.33
N TYR A 431 -23.11 -2.20 -5.98
CA TYR A 431 -23.68 -3.16 -6.92
C TYR A 431 -24.44 -2.51 -8.08
N ASP A 432 -25.41 -1.65 -7.77
CA ASP A 432 -26.24 -0.98 -8.81
C ASP A 432 -25.42 0.00 -9.65
N SER A 433 -24.43 0.67 -9.05
CA SER A 433 -23.56 1.63 -9.73
C SER A 433 -22.58 0.96 -10.69
N ASP A 434 -22.10 -0.24 -10.36
CA ASP A 434 -21.20 -1.02 -11.20
C ASP A 434 -21.95 -1.63 -12.39
N ILE A 435 -23.21 -2.05 -12.20
CA ILE A 435 -24.08 -2.41 -13.32
C ILE A 435 -24.31 -1.20 -14.24
N ALA A 436 -24.58 -0.02 -13.68
CA ALA A 436 -24.73 1.20 -14.48
C ALA A 436 -23.45 1.56 -15.25
N TRP A 437 -22.27 1.26 -14.69
CA TRP A 437 -20.98 1.44 -15.34
C TRP A 437 -20.75 0.44 -16.48
N MET A 438 -21.10 -0.84 -16.28
CA MET A 438 -21.01 -1.86 -17.33
C MET A 438 -21.93 -1.55 -18.52
N GLU A 439 -23.13 -1.04 -18.23
CA GLU A 439 -24.15 -0.67 -19.22
C GLU A 439 -23.93 0.75 -19.80
N LEU A 440 -22.80 1.40 -19.50
CA LEU A 440 -22.53 2.78 -19.92
C LEU A 440 -22.43 2.90 -21.44
N ASP A 441 -23.40 3.61 -22.02
CA ASP A 441 -23.33 4.12 -23.38
C ASP A 441 -23.24 5.65 -23.37
N SER A 442 -22.02 6.15 -23.51
CA SER A 442 -21.70 7.58 -23.48
C SER A 442 -20.38 7.82 -24.19
N LYS A 443 -20.21 9.04 -24.72
CA LYS A 443 -18.93 9.47 -25.29
C LYS A 443 -17.91 9.83 -24.20
N LEU A 444 -18.37 10.35 -23.06
CA LEU A 444 -17.56 10.50 -21.86
C LEU A 444 -17.63 9.20 -21.05
N ASP A 445 -16.49 8.55 -20.89
CA ASP A 445 -16.32 7.33 -20.08
C ASP A 445 -15.74 7.72 -18.71
N VAL A 446 -16.36 7.22 -17.65
CA VAL A 446 -16.03 7.55 -16.26
C VAL A 446 -15.94 6.27 -15.45
N THR A 447 -14.74 5.94 -15.02
CA THR A 447 -14.49 4.93 -13.98
C THR A 447 -14.06 5.68 -12.72
N ILE A 448 -14.78 5.52 -11.61
CA ILE A 448 -14.46 6.16 -10.33
C ILE A 448 -15.01 5.32 -9.17
N GLY A 449 -14.19 5.08 -8.15
CA GLY A 449 -14.58 4.31 -6.97
C GLY A 449 -13.48 3.39 -6.43
N PRO A 450 -13.80 2.53 -5.45
CA PRO A 450 -12.88 1.55 -4.91
C PRO A 450 -12.91 0.25 -5.73
N TYR A 451 -11.76 -0.20 -6.24
CA TYR A 451 -11.71 -1.38 -7.12
C TYR A 451 -10.59 -2.38 -6.79
N GLU A 452 -9.34 -1.97 -6.92
CA GLU A 452 -8.18 -2.89 -6.90
C GLU A 452 -7.67 -3.15 -5.49
N THR A 453 -7.12 -4.35 -5.24
CA THR A 453 -6.69 -4.75 -3.88
C THR A 453 -5.17 -4.89 -3.70
N TYR A 454 -4.37 -4.50 -4.71
CA TYR A 454 -2.92 -4.70 -4.72
C TYR A 454 -2.16 -4.00 -3.58
N GLU A 455 -2.72 -2.92 -3.03
CA GLU A 455 -2.12 -2.19 -1.91
C GLU A 455 -2.28 -2.94 -0.57
N ASP A 456 -3.28 -3.83 -0.45
CA ASP A 456 -3.40 -4.77 0.66
C ASP A 456 -2.53 -6.01 0.38
N LYS A 457 -1.24 -5.92 0.72
CA LYS A 457 -0.30 -7.05 0.65
C LYS A 457 -0.47 -8.04 1.81
N LEU A 458 -1.31 -7.74 2.80
CA LEU A 458 -1.52 -8.62 3.94
C LEU A 458 -2.48 -9.75 3.56
N PHE A 459 -3.63 -9.41 2.98
CA PHE A 459 -4.67 -10.37 2.60
C PHE A 459 -5.18 -10.22 1.17
N GLY A 460 -4.98 -9.06 0.54
CA GLY A 460 -5.56 -8.75 -0.78
C GLY A 460 -7.07 -8.54 -0.75
N TYR A 461 -7.65 -8.18 0.41
CA TYR A 461 -9.09 -7.98 0.57
C TYR A 461 -9.53 -6.56 0.25
N LYS A 462 -8.71 -5.54 0.55
CA LYS A 462 -9.18 -4.16 0.67
C LYS A 462 -8.96 -3.35 -0.59
N ALA A 463 -10.01 -2.69 -1.08
CA ALA A 463 -10.00 -1.99 -2.35
C ALA A 463 -9.46 -0.55 -2.23
N THR A 464 -8.63 -0.13 -3.17
CA THR A 464 -8.14 1.26 -3.27
C THR A 464 -9.06 2.10 -4.13
N PHE A 465 -9.22 3.37 -3.75
CA PHE A 465 -9.95 4.35 -4.57
C PHE A 465 -9.11 4.82 -5.75
N GLU A 466 -9.71 4.82 -6.92
CA GLU A 466 -9.10 5.30 -8.16
C GLU A 466 -10.15 5.94 -9.10
N ALA A 467 -9.64 6.62 -10.13
CA ALA A 467 -10.45 7.18 -11.19
C ALA A 467 -9.72 7.18 -12.53
N TYR A 468 -10.45 6.87 -13.60
CA TYR A 468 -10.05 7.06 -14.99
C TYR A 468 -11.18 7.77 -15.73
N ILE A 469 -10.87 8.93 -16.29
CA ILE A 469 -11.81 9.73 -17.08
C ILE A 469 -11.26 9.85 -18.48
N GLY A 470 -12.05 9.49 -19.48
CA GLY A 470 -11.61 9.57 -20.87
C GLY A 470 -12.75 9.71 -21.87
N ILE A 471 -12.36 9.89 -23.13
CA ILE A 471 -13.30 9.95 -24.25
C ILE A 471 -13.31 8.61 -24.95
N ARG A 472 -14.49 8.01 -25.11
CA ARG A 472 -14.64 6.73 -25.84
C ARG A 472 -14.24 6.90 -27.30
N ASP A 473 -13.33 6.06 -27.76
CA ASP A 473 -12.97 5.93 -29.17
C ASP A 473 -13.91 4.89 -29.81
N ASP A 474 -14.96 5.37 -30.47
CA ASP A 474 -16.00 4.48 -31.05
C ASP A 474 -15.45 3.65 -32.21
N GLU A 475 -14.47 4.17 -32.95
CA GLU A 475 -13.85 3.43 -34.07
C GLU A 475 -13.01 2.28 -33.53
N ALA A 476 -12.10 2.56 -32.59
CA ALA A 476 -11.31 1.51 -31.96
C ALA A 476 -12.19 0.52 -31.20
N THR A 477 -13.19 1.00 -30.44
CA THR A 477 -14.15 0.15 -29.71
C THR A 477 -14.93 -0.77 -30.67
N ALA A 478 -15.36 -0.27 -31.83
CA ALA A 478 -16.05 -1.09 -32.84
C ALA A 478 -15.12 -2.13 -33.47
N GLN A 479 -13.84 -1.80 -33.71
CA GLN A 479 -12.84 -2.76 -34.17
C GLN A 479 -12.64 -3.89 -33.15
N LEU A 480 -12.73 -3.60 -31.84
CA LEU A 480 -12.58 -4.61 -30.80
C LEU A 480 -13.74 -5.62 -30.80
N LYS A 481 -14.94 -5.15 -31.15
CA LYS A 481 -16.12 -5.99 -31.23
C LYS A 481 -15.91 -7.18 -32.17
N LEU A 482 -15.07 -7.04 -33.19
CA LEU A 482 -14.65 -8.14 -34.05
C LEU A 482 -14.10 -9.33 -33.24
N PHE A 483 -13.22 -9.09 -32.26
CA PHE A 483 -12.61 -10.17 -31.47
C PHE A 483 -13.64 -10.82 -30.54
N GLY A 484 -14.43 -10.00 -29.84
CA GLY A 484 -15.51 -10.46 -28.97
C GLY A 484 -16.54 -11.32 -29.71
N ASP A 485 -17.01 -10.83 -30.87
CA ASP A 485 -18.00 -11.50 -31.73
C ASP A 485 -17.46 -12.84 -32.31
N ASN A 486 -16.13 -13.05 -32.30
CA ASN A 486 -15.48 -14.26 -32.82
C ASN A 486 -14.86 -15.16 -31.74
N LEU A 487 -15.03 -14.89 -30.45
CA LEU A 487 -14.40 -15.72 -29.39
C LEU A 487 -14.80 -17.20 -29.46
N LEU A 488 -16.09 -17.50 -29.70
CA LEU A 488 -16.54 -18.89 -29.83
C LEU A 488 -15.89 -19.58 -31.04
N LEU A 489 -15.71 -18.85 -32.14
CA LEU A 489 -15.02 -19.35 -33.33
C LEU A 489 -13.54 -19.63 -33.00
N LEU A 490 -12.89 -18.75 -32.25
CA LEU A 490 -11.51 -18.91 -31.79
C LEU A 490 -11.38 -20.14 -30.88
N GLU A 491 -12.22 -20.28 -29.85
CA GLU A 491 -12.23 -21.44 -28.93
C GLU A 491 -12.35 -22.76 -29.69
N GLN A 492 -13.33 -22.86 -30.60
CA GLN A 492 -13.58 -24.07 -31.38
C GLN A 492 -12.40 -24.45 -32.27
N ASN A 493 -11.57 -23.50 -32.67
CA ASN A 493 -10.41 -23.71 -33.54
C ASN A 493 -9.07 -23.72 -32.81
N LEU A 494 -9.05 -23.54 -31.48
CA LEU A 494 -7.83 -23.63 -30.70
C LEU A 494 -7.07 -24.93 -31.03
N PRO A 495 -5.72 -24.87 -31.16
CA PRO A 495 -4.88 -26.01 -31.55
C PRO A 495 -4.68 -26.99 -30.39
N MET A 496 -5.79 -27.51 -29.86
CA MET A 496 -5.86 -28.46 -28.75
C MET A 496 -7.00 -29.46 -28.99
N ASP A 497 -6.95 -30.59 -28.29
CA ASP A 497 -8.01 -31.60 -28.35
C ASP A 497 -9.35 -31.03 -27.88
N SER A 498 -10.44 -31.44 -28.54
CA SER A 498 -11.79 -30.94 -28.25
C SER A 498 -12.24 -31.20 -26.82
N ALA A 499 -11.64 -32.16 -26.12
CA ALA A 499 -11.94 -32.46 -24.72
C ALA A 499 -11.47 -31.36 -23.74
N TYR A 500 -10.56 -30.47 -24.17
CA TYR A 500 -10.04 -29.37 -23.35
C TYR A 500 -10.67 -28.02 -23.68
N LYS A 501 -11.49 -27.95 -24.74
CA LYS A 501 -12.15 -26.72 -25.17
C LYS A 501 -13.31 -26.39 -24.24
N SER A 502 -13.45 -25.12 -23.92
CA SER A 502 -14.54 -24.58 -23.14
C SER A 502 -15.83 -24.52 -23.95
N GLU A 503 -16.94 -24.99 -23.36
CA GLU A 503 -18.27 -24.89 -23.95
C GLU A 503 -18.95 -23.55 -23.66
N ASP A 504 -18.44 -22.82 -22.68
CA ASP A 504 -18.95 -21.51 -22.23
C ASP A 504 -17.87 -20.46 -22.46
N VAL A 505 -18.06 -19.66 -23.52
CA VAL A 505 -17.13 -18.61 -23.94
C VAL A 505 -17.92 -17.32 -24.02
N ASN A 506 -17.54 -16.34 -23.19
CA ASN A 506 -18.15 -15.02 -23.20
C ASN A 506 -17.07 -13.96 -23.27
N ALA A 507 -17.25 -13.00 -24.17
CA ALA A 507 -16.39 -11.82 -24.23
C ALA A 507 -16.84 -10.82 -23.17
N ALA A 508 -15.89 -10.35 -22.35
CA ALA A 508 -16.10 -9.11 -21.61
C ALA A 508 -16.35 -7.98 -22.63
N PRO A 509 -17.35 -7.11 -22.45
CA PRO A 509 -17.47 -5.89 -23.24
C PRO A 509 -16.18 -5.09 -23.12
N ILE A 510 -15.61 -4.67 -24.25
CA ILE A 510 -14.37 -3.89 -24.27
C ILE A 510 -14.68 -2.47 -24.73
N ARG A 511 -14.16 -1.48 -24.00
CA ARG A 511 -14.21 -0.06 -24.38
C ARG A 511 -12.80 0.47 -24.56
N VAL A 512 -12.57 1.19 -25.66
CA VAL A 512 -11.32 1.93 -25.86
C VAL A 512 -11.57 3.39 -25.54
N ILE A 513 -10.71 3.97 -24.71
CA ILE A 513 -10.79 5.38 -24.34
C ILE A 513 -9.47 6.10 -24.57
N GLN A 514 -9.58 7.39 -24.87
CA GLN A 514 -8.48 8.34 -24.78
C GLN A 514 -8.51 8.97 -23.38
N LEU A 515 -7.52 8.63 -22.55
CA LEU A 515 -7.44 9.10 -21.17
C LEU A 515 -7.25 10.62 -21.13
N LEU A 516 -8.11 11.31 -20.37
CA LEU A 516 -8.00 12.74 -20.08
C LEU A 516 -7.37 12.99 -18.72
N TYR A 517 -7.79 12.22 -17.72
CA TYR A 517 -7.41 12.43 -16.33
C TYR A 517 -7.53 11.13 -15.55
N ASN A 518 -6.60 10.90 -14.62
CA ASN A 518 -6.66 9.80 -13.66
C ASN A 518 -6.23 10.28 -12.26
N ALA A 519 -6.70 9.58 -11.22
CA ALA A 519 -6.43 9.91 -9.83
C ALA A 519 -6.60 8.69 -8.92
N GLY A 520 -6.18 8.80 -7.67
CA GLY A 520 -6.19 7.72 -6.69
C GLY A 520 -5.02 6.75 -6.89
N ASP A 521 -5.29 5.45 -6.96
CA ASP A 521 -4.29 4.38 -7.14
C ASP A 521 -3.69 4.31 -8.55
N VAL A 522 -3.00 5.39 -8.94
CA VAL A 522 -2.34 5.53 -10.25
C VAL A 522 -0.84 5.82 -10.08
N LYS A 523 -0.26 5.29 -9.00
CA LYS A 523 1.15 5.44 -8.63
C LYS A 523 2.07 4.67 -9.59
N GLY A 524 3.28 5.18 -9.80
CA GLY A 524 4.32 4.49 -10.55
C GLY A 524 3.98 4.29 -12.03
N PRO A 525 4.26 3.10 -12.60
CA PRO A 525 3.94 2.79 -14.00
C PRO A 525 2.45 2.95 -14.31
N GLN A 526 2.12 3.71 -15.36
CA GLN A 526 0.73 3.97 -15.71
C GLN A 526 0.01 2.72 -16.25
N THR A 527 -1.23 2.51 -15.83
CA THR A 527 -2.15 1.46 -16.32
C THR A 527 -2.31 1.53 -17.85
N LEU A 528 -2.40 0.39 -18.52
CA LEU A 528 -2.68 0.30 -19.97
C LEU A 528 -4.11 -0.11 -20.26
N ALA A 529 -4.61 -1.05 -19.47
CA ALA A 529 -5.98 -1.51 -19.48
C ALA A 529 -6.35 -1.97 -18.07
N PHE A 530 -7.65 -2.04 -17.79
CA PHE A 530 -8.18 -2.60 -16.55
C PHE A 530 -9.49 -3.32 -16.84
N ASN A 531 -9.83 -4.30 -15.99
CA ASN A 531 -11.01 -5.15 -16.13
C ASN A 531 -11.82 -5.11 -14.84
N LEU A 532 -13.04 -4.60 -14.89
CA LEU A 532 -13.86 -4.30 -13.72
C LEU A 532 -15.33 -4.72 -13.94
N PRO A 533 -16.16 -4.83 -12.89
CA PRO A 533 -15.80 -4.77 -11.46
C PRO A 533 -15.14 -6.06 -10.97
N ASN A 534 -14.46 -5.97 -9.82
CA ASN A 534 -13.87 -7.12 -9.14
C ASN A 534 -14.88 -7.92 -8.28
N ASP A 535 -16.07 -7.36 -8.02
CA ASP A 535 -17.11 -7.99 -7.18
C ASP A 535 -17.65 -9.28 -7.82
N GLU A 536 -17.43 -10.42 -7.18
CA GLU A 536 -17.78 -11.73 -7.72
C GLU A 536 -19.30 -11.93 -7.88
N ARG A 537 -20.12 -11.15 -7.15
CA ARG A 537 -21.59 -11.17 -7.33
C ARG A 537 -21.95 -10.69 -8.74
N ILE A 538 -21.33 -9.60 -9.18
CA ILE A 538 -21.60 -9.00 -10.49
C ILE A 538 -20.93 -9.82 -11.58
N VAL A 539 -19.68 -10.22 -11.38
CA VAL A 539 -18.95 -11.03 -12.37
C VAL A 539 -19.70 -12.32 -12.67
N LYS A 540 -20.30 -12.96 -11.66
CA LYS A 540 -21.10 -14.16 -11.85
C LYS A 540 -22.40 -13.90 -12.63
N ASP A 541 -23.06 -12.78 -12.38
CA ASP A 541 -24.39 -12.49 -12.94
C ASP A 541 -24.34 -11.80 -14.31
N ARG A 542 -23.28 -11.02 -14.58
CA ARG A 542 -23.16 -10.12 -15.73
C ARG A 542 -21.79 -10.16 -16.43
N GLY A 543 -20.79 -10.83 -15.86
CA GLY A 543 -19.41 -10.75 -16.32
C GLY A 543 -18.71 -9.46 -15.86
N SER A 544 -17.57 -9.16 -16.48
CA SER A 544 -16.80 -7.93 -16.29
C SER A 544 -16.71 -7.15 -17.60
N SER A 545 -16.19 -5.92 -17.58
CA SER A 545 -15.89 -5.11 -18.76
C SER A 545 -14.45 -4.61 -18.70
N MET A 546 -13.83 -4.59 -19.87
CA MET A 546 -12.45 -4.19 -20.07
C MET A 546 -12.41 -2.75 -20.62
N VAL A 547 -11.51 -1.93 -20.09
CA VAL A 547 -11.26 -0.58 -20.61
C VAL A 547 -9.79 -0.46 -20.99
N MET A 548 -9.52 -0.01 -22.21
CA MET A 548 -8.17 0.19 -22.74
C MET A 548 -7.84 1.67 -22.92
N LEU A 549 -6.65 2.08 -22.48
CA LEU A 549 -6.16 3.46 -22.54
C LEU A 549 -5.28 3.65 -23.77
N LYS A 550 -5.88 4.07 -24.89
CA LYS A 550 -5.21 4.10 -26.21
C LYS A 550 -4.06 5.10 -26.24
N ASN A 551 -4.27 6.36 -25.87
CA ASN A 551 -3.21 7.39 -25.85
C ASN A 551 -2.07 7.09 -24.86
N VAL A 552 -2.34 6.39 -23.76
CA VAL A 552 -1.29 5.88 -22.87
C VAL A 552 -0.50 4.77 -23.57
N SER A 553 -1.17 3.86 -24.27
CA SER A 553 -0.55 2.82 -25.09
C SER A 553 0.32 3.41 -26.20
N GLU A 554 -0.15 4.45 -26.90
CA GLU A 554 0.61 5.20 -27.92
C GLU A 554 1.88 5.82 -27.31
N ALA A 555 1.76 6.43 -26.13
CA ALA A 555 2.90 7.00 -25.43
C ALA A 555 3.93 5.93 -25.04
N LYS A 556 3.49 4.79 -24.47
CA LYS A 556 4.40 3.69 -24.13
C LYS A 556 5.04 3.08 -25.37
N PHE A 557 4.28 2.91 -26.45
CA PHE A 557 4.82 2.43 -27.72
C PHE A 557 5.94 3.36 -28.22
N LYS A 558 5.66 4.66 -28.29
CA LYS A 558 6.59 5.65 -28.84
C LYS A 558 7.84 5.85 -27.97
N HIS A 559 7.67 5.93 -26.65
CA HIS A 559 8.75 6.34 -25.74
C HIS A 559 9.46 5.17 -25.04
N ILE A 560 8.89 3.97 -25.09
CA ILE A 560 9.47 2.77 -24.48
C ILE A 560 9.72 1.71 -25.54
N LEU A 561 8.71 1.32 -26.32
CA LEU A 561 8.85 0.20 -27.25
C LEU A 561 9.74 0.53 -28.44
N LEU A 562 9.58 1.69 -29.09
CA LEU A 562 10.42 2.07 -30.23
C LEU A 562 11.92 2.16 -29.88
N PRO A 563 12.34 2.80 -28.75
CA PRO A 563 13.75 2.76 -28.33
C PRO A 563 14.27 1.35 -28.05
N ILE A 564 13.45 0.47 -27.51
CA ILE A 564 13.81 -0.95 -27.31
C ILE A 564 13.97 -1.65 -28.65
N ALA A 565 13.02 -1.48 -29.56
CA ALA A 565 13.08 -2.04 -30.90
C ALA A 565 14.33 -1.58 -31.66
N ALA A 566 14.69 -0.29 -31.57
CA ALA A 566 15.90 0.25 -32.19
C ALA A 566 17.19 -0.41 -31.66
N ALA A 567 17.18 -0.92 -30.42
CA ALA A 567 18.32 -1.59 -29.80
C ALA A 567 18.34 -3.12 -30.05
N CYS A 568 17.16 -3.75 -30.16
CA CYS A 568 17.02 -5.22 -30.11
C CYS A 568 16.49 -5.86 -31.40
N VAL A 569 15.85 -5.11 -32.29
CA VAL A 569 15.28 -5.59 -33.56
C VAL A 569 16.23 -5.24 -34.71
N ALA A 570 16.45 -6.20 -35.61
CA ALA A 570 17.31 -6.02 -36.78
C ALA A 570 16.84 -4.85 -37.66
N ASN A 571 17.78 -4.06 -38.19
CA ASN A 571 17.48 -2.83 -38.94
C ASN A 571 16.53 -3.03 -40.12
N ASP A 572 16.59 -4.19 -40.79
CA ASP A 572 15.72 -4.55 -41.93
C ASP A 572 14.30 -4.96 -41.52
N GLN A 573 14.03 -5.13 -40.23
CA GLN A 573 12.71 -5.44 -39.68
C GLN A 573 12.10 -4.28 -38.88
N GLN A 574 12.87 -3.24 -38.55
CA GLN A 574 12.37 -2.12 -37.72
C GLN A 574 11.17 -1.39 -38.32
N GLU A 575 11.03 -1.36 -39.65
CA GLU A 575 9.85 -0.77 -40.32
C GLU A 575 8.54 -1.53 -40.04
N HIS A 576 8.64 -2.78 -39.56
CA HIS A 576 7.50 -3.60 -39.18
C HIS A 576 7.10 -3.42 -37.71
N VAL A 577 7.78 -2.57 -36.95
CA VAL A 577 7.36 -2.21 -35.59
C VAL A 577 6.38 -1.05 -35.68
N ASP A 578 5.09 -1.36 -35.65
CA ASP A 578 4.01 -0.36 -35.69
C ASP A 578 3.04 -0.47 -34.50
N PHE A 579 2.35 0.64 -34.24
CA PHE A 579 1.45 0.80 -33.11
C PHE A 579 0.17 -0.02 -33.25
N GLU A 580 -0.43 -0.08 -34.44
CA GLU A 580 -1.67 -0.82 -34.67
C GLU A 580 -1.47 -2.30 -34.35
N SER A 581 -0.35 -2.89 -34.78
CA SER A 581 -0.01 -4.28 -34.47
C SER A 581 0.22 -4.51 -32.96
N PHE A 582 0.92 -3.60 -32.29
CA PHE A 582 1.13 -3.67 -30.84
C PHE A 582 -0.20 -3.57 -30.06
N PHE A 583 -1.04 -2.62 -30.44
CA PHE A 583 -2.33 -2.37 -29.80
C PHE A 583 -3.30 -3.51 -30.05
N THR A 584 -3.42 -3.98 -31.30
CA THR A 584 -4.25 -5.12 -31.71
C THR A 584 -3.84 -6.40 -31.00
N HIS A 585 -2.53 -6.66 -30.82
CA HIS A 585 -2.07 -7.79 -30.02
C HIS A 585 -2.48 -7.66 -28.55
N THR A 586 -2.37 -6.47 -27.95
CA THR A 586 -2.80 -6.24 -26.56
C THR A 586 -4.30 -6.53 -26.41
N ILE A 587 -5.14 -6.03 -27.32
CA ILE A 587 -6.58 -6.35 -27.35
C ILE A 587 -6.81 -7.85 -27.43
N CYS A 588 -6.08 -8.53 -28.32
CA CYS A 588 -6.26 -9.94 -28.56
C CYS A 588 -5.80 -10.77 -27.36
N HIS A 589 -4.70 -10.39 -26.70
CA HIS A 589 -4.24 -10.94 -25.43
C HIS A 589 -5.36 -10.90 -24.39
N GLU A 590 -5.97 -9.72 -24.20
CA GLU A 590 -7.07 -9.54 -23.25
C GLU A 590 -8.29 -10.42 -23.57
N CYS A 591 -8.65 -10.52 -24.86
CA CYS A 591 -9.70 -11.44 -25.33
C CYS A 591 -9.32 -12.90 -25.06
N CYS A 592 -8.03 -13.24 -25.18
CA CYS A 592 -7.53 -14.60 -25.06
C CYS A 592 -7.50 -15.11 -23.63
N HIS A 593 -7.57 -14.23 -22.62
CA HIS A 593 -7.88 -14.67 -21.26
C HIS A 593 -9.20 -15.43 -21.21
N GLY A 594 -10.23 -14.99 -21.94
CA GLY A 594 -11.57 -15.61 -21.91
C GLY A 594 -11.73 -16.95 -22.65
N ILE A 595 -10.67 -17.49 -23.25
CA ILE A 595 -10.68 -18.76 -24.01
C ILE A 595 -9.65 -19.75 -23.48
N GLY A 596 -9.82 -21.02 -23.82
CA GLY A 596 -9.07 -22.15 -23.32
C GLY A 596 -9.59 -22.66 -21.95
N PRO A 597 -8.86 -23.59 -21.32
CA PRO A 597 -9.30 -24.26 -20.11
C PRO A 597 -9.36 -23.30 -18.91
N HIS A 598 -10.52 -23.22 -18.25
CA HIS A 598 -10.71 -22.47 -17.01
C HIS A 598 -11.22 -23.37 -15.89
N THR A 599 -12.43 -23.90 -16.10
CA THR A 599 -13.02 -24.93 -15.24
C THR A 599 -12.61 -26.29 -15.78
N ILE A 600 -12.02 -27.11 -14.92
CA ILE A 600 -11.50 -28.43 -15.28
C ILE A 600 -12.12 -29.51 -14.42
N THR A 601 -12.12 -30.73 -14.94
CA THR A 601 -12.50 -31.93 -14.17
C THR A 601 -11.25 -32.74 -13.91
N LEU A 602 -10.94 -32.93 -12.62
CA LEU A 602 -9.80 -33.72 -12.17
C LEU A 602 -10.01 -35.21 -12.48
N PRO A 603 -8.94 -36.04 -12.51
CA PRO A 603 -9.05 -37.49 -12.77
C PRO A 603 -9.99 -38.23 -11.81
N ASN A 604 -10.23 -37.68 -10.61
CA ASN A 604 -11.16 -38.22 -9.62
C ASN A 604 -12.65 -37.81 -9.86
N GLY A 605 -12.93 -37.07 -10.94
CA GLY A 605 -14.26 -36.57 -11.30
C GLY A 605 -14.67 -35.27 -10.59
N GLN A 606 -13.82 -34.71 -9.72
CA GLN A 606 -14.09 -33.46 -9.03
C GLN A 606 -13.89 -32.26 -9.97
N LYS A 607 -14.81 -31.28 -9.90
CA LYS A 607 -14.60 -30.00 -10.59
C LYS A 607 -13.61 -29.13 -9.81
N SER A 608 -12.67 -28.53 -10.52
CA SER A 608 -11.72 -27.54 -10.02
C SER A 608 -11.49 -26.45 -11.07
N THR A 609 -10.54 -25.56 -10.85
CA THR A 609 -10.11 -24.56 -11.84
C THR A 609 -8.61 -24.66 -12.10
N VAL A 610 -8.18 -24.24 -13.30
CA VAL A 610 -6.75 -24.19 -13.65
C VAL A 610 -5.97 -23.36 -12.62
N ARG A 611 -6.53 -22.25 -12.14
CA ARG A 611 -5.96 -21.42 -11.08
C ARG A 611 -5.71 -22.17 -9.77
N LEU A 612 -6.69 -22.95 -9.32
CA LEU A 612 -6.57 -23.69 -8.06
C LEU A 612 -5.52 -24.80 -8.14
N GLU A 613 -5.40 -25.45 -9.30
CA GLU A 613 -4.44 -26.55 -9.49
C GLU A 613 -3.02 -26.09 -9.80
N LEU A 614 -2.86 -24.95 -10.50
CA LEU A 614 -1.53 -24.41 -10.84
C LEU A 614 -0.93 -23.52 -9.74
N GLN A 615 -1.74 -23.03 -8.80
CA GLN A 615 -1.28 -22.26 -7.63
C GLN A 615 -0.30 -21.14 -8.01
N GLU A 616 0.92 -21.13 -7.47
CA GLU A 616 1.94 -20.10 -7.73
C GLU A 616 2.39 -20.00 -9.20
N PHE A 617 2.16 -21.05 -10.00
CA PHE A 617 2.49 -21.04 -11.43
C PHE A 617 1.37 -20.48 -12.30
N TYR A 618 0.17 -20.29 -11.75
CA TYR A 618 -1.01 -19.91 -12.54
C TYR A 618 -0.78 -18.60 -13.29
N SER A 619 -0.43 -17.52 -12.57
CA SER A 619 -0.39 -16.18 -13.18
C SER A 619 0.58 -16.13 -14.35
N ALA A 620 1.82 -16.61 -14.16
CA ALA A 620 2.81 -16.62 -15.24
C ALA A 620 2.40 -17.50 -16.45
N LEU A 621 1.67 -18.61 -16.23
CA LEU A 621 1.20 -19.48 -17.32
C LEU A 621 -0.04 -18.92 -18.02
N GLU A 622 -0.91 -18.23 -17.30
CA GLU A 622 -2.11 -17.61 -17.86
C GLU A 622 -1.74 -16.40 -18.74
N GLU A 623 -0.77 -15.58 -18.32
CA GLU A 623 -0.18 -14.53 -19.16
C GLU A 623 0.48 -15.12 -20.42
N ALA A 624 1.27 -16.19 -20.25
CA ALA A 624 1.87 -16.93 -21.36
C ALA A 624 0.86 -17.40 -22.39
N LYS A 625 -0.25 -17.97 -21.88
CA LYS A 625 -1.35 -18.42 -22.71
C LYS A 625 -1.96 -17.23 -23.45
N ALA A 626 -2.30 -16.14 -22.77
CA ALA A 626 -2.91 -14.97 -23.38
C ALA A 626 -2.03 -14.35 -24.48
N ASP A 627 -0.72 -14.21 -24.23
CA ASP A 627 0.25 -13.66 -25.20
C ASP A 627 0.36 -14.55 -26.45
N ILE A 628 0.57 -15.85 -26.30
CA ILE A 628 0.80 -16.76 -27.43
C ILE A 628 -0.49 -17.11 -28.17
N VAL A 629 -1.60 -17.29 -27.45
CA VAL A 629 -2.91 -17.54 -28.06
C VAL A 629 -3.38 -16.27 -28.76
N GLY A 630 -3.07 -15.07 -28.25
CA GLY A 630 -3.30 -13.80 -28.94
C GLY A 630 -2.62 -13.76 -30.32
N LEU A 631 -1.34 -14.14 -30.41
CA LEU A 631 -0.64 -14.25 -31.70
C LEU A 631 -1.26 -15.29 -32.64
N TRP A 632 -1.67 -16.44 -32.09
CA TRP A 632 -2.36 -17.47 -32.88
C TRP A 632 -3.70 -16.96 -33.40
N ALA A 633 -4.50 -16.31 -32.56
CA ALA A 633 -5.82 -15.78 -32.89
C ALA A 633 -5.72 -14.69 -33.96
N LEU A 634 -4.76 -13.78 -33.85
CA LEU A 634 -4.50 -12.77 -34.90
C LEU A 634 -4.21 -13.42 -36.25
N ARG A 635 -3.32 -14.42 -36.28
CA ARG A 635 -3.02 -15.16 -37.52
C ARG A 635 -4.24 -15.92 -38.04
N PHE A 636 -5.04 -16.52 -37.15
CA PHE A 636 -6.25 -17.24 -37.52
C PHE A 636 -7.27 -16.29 -38.17
N LEU A 637 -7.52 -15.13 -37.56
CA LEU A 637 -8.44 -14.13 -38.09
C LEU A 637 -7.98 -13.57 -39.44
N ILE A 638 -6.67 -13.38 -39.65
CA ILE A 638 -6.13 -13.06 -40.99
C ILE A 638 -6.44 -14.17 -41.99
N SER A 639 -6.26 -15.44 -41.61
CA SER A 639 -6.54 -16.57 -42.51
C SER A 639 -8.03 -16.75 -42.85
N GLN A 640 -8.92 -16.13 -42.08
CA GLN A 640 -10.36 -16.08 -42.33
C GLN A 640 -10.80 -14.79 -43.04
N ASP A 641 -9.86 -13.99 -43.55
CA ASP A 641 -10.11 -12.69 -44.18
C ASP A 641 -10.84 -11.67 -43.26
N LEU A 642 -10.76 -11.86 -41.94
CA LEU A 642 -11.35 -10.96 -40.93
C LEU A 642 -10.40 -9.83 -40.52
N LEU A 643 -9.10 -10.02 -40.73
CA LEU A 643 -8.05 -9.02 -40.53
C LEU A 643 -7.16 -8.92 -41.78
N SER A 644 -6.57 -7.75 -42.01
CA SER A 644 -5.70 -7.52 -43.18
C SER A 644 -4.42 -8.37 -43.14
N GLU A 645 -4.08 -9.00 -44.26
CA GLU A 645 -2.82 -9.73 -44.45
C GLU A 645 -1.58 -8.84 -44.23
N SER A 646 -1.71 -7.52 -44.40
CA SER A 646 -0.64 -6.56 -44.15
C SER A 646 -0.12 -6.58 -42.70
N LEU A 647 -0.92 -7.04 -41.74
CA LEU A 647 -0.56 -7.11 -40.32
C LEU A 647 0.35 -8.30 -39.99
N LEU A 648 0.49 -9.29 -40.88
CA LEU A 648 1.12 -10.57 -40.55
C LEU A 648 2.59 -10.42 -40.14
N LYS A 649 3.37 -9.61 -40.85
CA LYS A 649 4.78 -9.40 -40.48
C LYS A 649 4.90 -8.52 -39.25
N SER A 650 4.13 -7.45 -39.19
CA SER A 650 4.25 -6.46 -38.15
C SER A 650 3.78 -6.94 -36.78
N MET A 651 2.75 -7.79 -36.71
CA MET A 651 2.34 -8.41 -35.43
C MET A 651 3.49 -9.16 -34.76
N TYR A 652 4.27 -9.94 -35.51
CA TYR A 652 5.35 -10.74 -34.94
C TYR A 652 6.55 -9.88 -34.54
N VAL A 653 6.90 -8.89 -35.37
CA VAL A 653 8.05 -8.02 -35.09
C VAL A 653 7.74 -7.06 -33.94
N SER A 654 6.54 -6.47 -33.89
CA SER A 654 6.07 -5.66 -32.75
C SER A 654 5.98 -6.49 -31.47
N PHE A 655 5.47 -7.73 -31.53
CA PHE A 655 5.43 -8.63 -30.37
C PHE A 655 6.84 -8.95 -29.85
N LEU A 656 7.79 -9.27 -30.74
CA LEU A 656 9.19 -9.54 -30.37
C LEU A 656 9.81 -8.35 -29.63
N ALA A 657 9.62 -7.13 -30.14
CA ALA A 657 10.04 -5.92 -29.43
C ALA A 657 9.35 -5.82 -28.05
N GLY A 658 8.06 -6.18 -28.00
CA GLY A 658 7.24 -6.20 -26.79
C GLY A 658 7.77 -7.15 -25.72
N CYS A 659 8.36 -8.28 -26.11
CA CYS A 659 8.99 -9.21 -25.18
C CYS A 659 10.12 -8.56 -24.37
N PHE A 660 11.02 -7.82 -25.04
CA PHE A 660 12.10 -7.09 -24.37
C PHE A 660 11.58 -5.95 -23.47
N ARG A 661 10.40 -5.38 -23.78
CA ARG A 661 9.75 -4.41 -22.90
C ARG A 661 9.26 -5.06 -21.60
N SER A 662 8.52 -6.17 -21.69
CA SER A 662 7.90 -6.79 -20.52
C SER A 662 8.92 -7.39 -19.54
N VAL A 663 10.00 -8.02 -20.03
CA VAL A 663 11.07 -8.59 -19.17
C VAL A 663 11.71 -7.54 -18.25
N ARG A 664 11.69 -6.25 -18.64
CA ARG A 664 12.28 -5.16 -17.85
C ARG A 664 11.44 -4.77 -16.62
N PHE A 665 10.22 -5.28 -16.47
CA PHE A 665 9.45 -5.09 -15.24
C PHE A 665 9.97 -5.95 -14.07
N GLY A 666 10.84 -6.92 -14.34
CA GLY A 666 11.42 -7.81 -13.33
C GLY A 666 11.00 -9.25 -13.58
N LEU A 667 11.89 -10.20 -13.31
CA LEU A 667 11.65 -11.63 -13.55
C LEU A 667 10.74 -12.29 -12.51
N GLU A 668 10.40 -11.57 -11.45
CA GLU A 668 9.47 -12.01 -10.41
C GLU A 668 8.05 -11.49 -10.64
N GLU A 669 7.86 -10.55 -11.58
CA GLU A 669 6.56 -10.05 -12.01
C GLU A 669 5.99 -10.96 -13.11
N ALA A 670 4.69 -11.25 -13.07
CA ALA A 670 4.08 -12.30 -13.92
C ALA A 670 4.32 -12.08 -15.43
N HIS A 671 4.24 -10.84 -15.93
CA HIS A 671 4.48 -10.52 -17.34
C HIS A 671 5.97 -10.58 -17.73
N GLY A 672 6.88 -10.43 -16.75
CA GLY A 672 8.32 -10.57 -16.95
C GLY A 672 8.81 -12.03 -16.86
N ALA A 673 8.24 -12.82 -15.94
CA ALA A 673 8.60 -14.20 -15.65
C ALA A 673 8.26 -15.19 -16.79
N GLU A 674 7.18 -14.94 -17.52
CA GLU A 674 6.74 -15.72 -18.68
C GLU A 674 7.85 -15.86 -19.74
N LYS A 675 8.46 -14.73 -20.14
CA LYS A 675 9.23 -14.62 -21.39
C LYS A 675 10.63 -15.24 -21.32
N GLN A 676 10.96 -15.88 -20.19
CA GLN A 676 12.18 -16.64 -19.96
C GLN A 676 12.04 -18.12 -20.34
N LYS A 677 10.82 -18.68 -20.25
CA LYS A 677 10.53 -20.09 -20.53
C LYS A 677 10.13 -20.31 -21.98
#